data_AF-A0AAU9WD86-F1
#
_entry.id   AF-A0AAU9WD86-F1
#
_cell.length_a   1.000
_cell.length_b   1.000
_cell.length_c   1.000
_cell.angle_alpha   90.00
_cell.angle_beta   90.00
_cell.angle_gamma   90.00
#
_symmetry.space_group_name_H-M   'P 1'
#
loop_
_entity.id
_entity.type
_entity.pdbx_description
1 polymer ?
#
loop_
_entity_poly.entity_id
_entity_poly.type
_entity_poly.pdbx_seq_one_letter_code
_entity_poly.pdbx_strand_id
1 'polypeptide(L)'
;MAASSDWISKDEALTDTFNRFDTDFSGELTAEQLQELYSDIRDGGISLPQVEASIEAVCAAETCDRQELYDVLNEMDRRYFLVRDLQWEFSMLDRENKGAISEREARFLFQAVHDDFFSHRRWLKFLRSRAAPGSGISFAEIEVPLCDMPTMDWLDEERQDEDNEKEEELRRKREKERADEEARKAAENKVKFEKEAAKRKEEAARRKADAEAAKKKAEQEELERKAKEEEEERKRRKYEEDAKRLSEEEAKRREEEERLRQEEAKRLEEEERKRREKEEADQKWKKEELRKQQELEREKEEREREELERKQREEAMEAEELAEEAEEAERVAAEQARLAAEAAKKATDEAAKKAAEEAQKKALAEAMVNKEKRLRANLKGAVKSRKEEKLEGSIKEAKTAKMPGLKNDIDTAENTLKDVQAGEALKSAIRRRHLGDLEKSMAHIRKNGWEKGWGIELKEGEKLASRLRRLEKLKAEIMELKQSVISEIRSYGNPPPAVHKVMIATYLLLNYPEKELLNWKNMQALLGKTGKEGLKRQVTSLDPLHVDMSKADYAFEKYLKETDLETIRDTSAGAATFYVWSTNMIEEVHSVAEQKEKLLEEEKKRKQEEAEEARKVAERKKAREAAKKGAPLTKRTSQIPGKKTSVTDQGGRTSRDETRGRSNSRGREGSKENLSKSPARPGVARRASSKSPAARS
;
A
#
# COMPACT_ATOMS: atom_id res chain seq x y z
N MET A 1 -35.78 57.30 -0.71
CA MET A 1 -34.32 57.17 -0.52
C MET A 1 -34.00 55.69 -0.51
N ALA A 2 -33.51 55.17 -1.63
CA ALA A 2 -33.16 53.76 -1.79
C ALA A 2 -31.73 53.56 -1.30
N ALA A 3 -31.53 52.68 -0.33
CA ALA A 3 -30.22 52.17 0.01
C ALA A 3 -29.89 51.08 -1.02
N SER A 4 -28.90 51.34 -1.88
CA SER A 4 -28.29 50.31 -2.73
C SER A 4 -27.45 49.42 -1.83
N SER A 5 -27.82 48.14 -1.72
CA SER A 5 -26.95 47.12 -1.15
C SER A 5 -26.20 46.49 -2.31
N ASP A 6 -25.05 47.06 -2.67
CA ASP A 6 -24.14 46.47 -3.65
C ASP A 6 -23.56 45.18 -3.05
N TRP A 7 -23.91 44.06 -3.67
CA TRP A 7 -23.34 42.76 -3.36
C TRP A 7 -22.00 42.65 -4.09
N ILE A 8 -20.90 42.98 -3.39
CA ILE A 8 -19.53 42.79 -3.89
C ILE A 8 -19.25 41.29 -3.98
N SER A 9 -18.68 40.84 -5.09
CA SER A 9 -18.26 39.44 -5.27
C SER A 9 -17.11 39.09 -4.31
N LYS A 10 -16.99 37.81 -3.89
CA LYS A 10 -15.86 37.34 -3.06
C LYS A 10 -14.50 37.72 -3.67
N ASP A 11 -14.38 37.57 -4.99
CA ASP A 11 -13.16 37.87 -5.75
C ASP A 11 -12.85 39.38 -5.78
N GLU A 12 -13.89 40.20 -5.88
CA GLU A 12 -13.80 41.66 -5.89
C GLU A 12 -13.44 42.19 -4.49
N ALA A 13 -14.01 41.61 -3.43
CA ALA A 13 -13.66 41.94 -2.05
C ALA A 13 -12.23 41.56 -1.69
N LEU A 14 -11.76 40.38 -2.14
CA LEU A 14 -10.37 39.95 -1.95
C LEU A 14 -9.40 40.83 -2.73
N THR A 15 -9.74 41.21 -3.96
CA THR A 15 -8.92 42.10 -4.78
C THR A 15 -8.82 43.49 -4.17
N ASP A 16 -9.93 44.07 -3.71
CA ASP A 16 -9.93 45.38 -3.04
C ASP A 16 -9.12 45.35 -1.73
N THR A 17 -9.26 44.26 -0.97
CA THR A 17 -8.49 44.04 0.25
C THR A 17 -6.99 43.92 -0.06
N PHE A 18 -6.60 43.10 -1.03
CA PHE A 18 -5.20 42.95 -1.44
C PHE A 18 -4.57 44.29 -1.83
N ASN A 19 -5.24 45.03 -2.72
CA ASN A 19 -4.73 46.31 -3.24
C ASN A 19 -4.60 47.38 -2.16
N ARG A 20 -5.36 47.29 -1.06
CA ARG A 20 -5.24 48.23 0.06
C ARG A 20 -3.94 48.06 0.82
N PHE A 21 -3.38 46.85 0.86
CA PHE A 21 -2.18 46.50 1.62
C PHE A 21 -0.93 46.34 0.74
N ASP A 22 -1.07 46.19 -0.58
CA ASP A 22 0.02 46.29 -1.56
C ASP A 22 0.43 47.76 -1.77
N THR A 23 1.01 48.35 -0.73
CA THR A 23 1.34 49.79 -0.69
C THR A 23 2.47 50.18 -1.63
N ASP A 24 3.31 49.22 -2.02
CA ASP A 24 4.46 49.37 -2.90
C ASP A 24 4.15 49.00 -4.36
N PHE A 25 2.93 48.53 -4.64
CA PHE A 25 2.47 48.10 -5.95
C PHE A 25 3.39 47.04 -6.57
N SER A 26 3.95 46.18 -5.72
CA SER A 26 4.81 45.08 -6.13
C SER A 26 4.00 43.94 -6.76
N GLY A 27 2.70 43.89 -6.46
CA GLY A 27 1.81 42.80 -6.84
C GLY A 27 1.89 41.60 -5.90
N GLU A 28 2.61 41.73 -4.78
CA GLU A 28 2.82 40.71 -3.76
C GLU A 28 2.75 41.35 -2.36
N LEU A 29 2.31 40.60 -1.35
CA LEU A 29 2.31 41.06 0.05
C LEU A 29 3.43 40.40 0.85
N THR A 30 4.21 41.20 1.57
CA THR A 30 5.20 40.70 2.53
C THR A 30 4.53 40.15 3.80
N ALA A 31 5.29 39.42 4.61
CA ALA A 31 4.82 38.91 5.91
C ALA A 31 4.34 40.05 6.83
N GLU A 32 5.01 41.20 6.83
CA GLU A 32 4.61 42.36 7.63
C GLU A 32 3.29 42.97 7.14
N GLN A 33 3.12 43.11 5.82
CA GLN A 33 1.88 43.63 5.23
C GLN A 33 0.71 42.67 5.48
N LEU A 34 0.94 41.37 5.39
CA LEU A 34 -0.06 40.34 5.74
C LEU A 34 -0.40 40.36 7.23
N GLN A 35 0.58 40.57 8.11
CA GLN A 35 0.33 40.68 9.54
C GLN A 35 -0.55 41.90 9.86
N GLU A 36 -0.28 43.04 9.23
CA GLU A 36 -1.09 44.25 9.38
C GLU A 36 -2.52 44.02 8.88
N LEU A 37 -2.66 43.45 7.67
CA LEU A 37 -3.95 43.07 7.09
C LEU A 37 -4.73 42.13 8.02
N TYR A 38 -4.08 41.09 8.54
CA TYR A 38 -4.74 40.11 9.38
C TYR A 38 -5.13 40.66 10.75
N SER A 39 -4.37 41.62 11.28
CA SER A 39 -4.69 42.34 12.52
C SER A 39 -5.95 43.22 12.38
N ASP A 40 -6.26 43.69 11.17
CA ASP A 40 -7.53 44.37 10.85
C ASP A 40 -8.73 43.39 10.88
N ILE A 41 -8.49 42.09 10.70
CA ILE A 41 -9.54 41.05 10.63
C ILE A 41 -9.77 40.37 12.00
N ARG A 42 -8.69 40.11 12.76
CA ARG A 42 -8.74 39.38 14.03
C ARG A 42 -8.10 40.18 15.15
N ASP A 43 -8.86 40.34 16.24
CA ASP A 43 -8.37 40.93 17.47
C ASP A 43 -7.15 40.15 18.00
N GLY A 44 -6.05 40.88 18.23
CA GLY A 44 -4.79 40.34 18.77
C GLY A 44 -3.81 39.81 17.72
N GLY A 45 -4.26 39.58 16.48
CA GLY A 45 -3.39 39.11 15.38
C GLY A 45 -2.67 37.78 15.65
N ILE A 46 -1.68 37.47 14.83
CA ILE A 46 -0.71 36.38 15.03
C ILE A 46 0.73 36.93 14.96
N SER A 47 1.69 36.22 15.55
CA SER A 47 3.10 36.65 15.52
C SER A 47 3.68 36.58 14.11
N LEU A 48 4.67 37.41 13.81
CA LEU A 48 5.30 37.46 12.48
C LEU A 48 5.86 36.08 12.05
N PRO A 49 6.51 35.29 12.93
CA PRO A 49 6.93 33.93 12.59
C PRO A 49 5.76 33.00 12.19
N GLN A 50 4.56 33.19 12.74
CA GLN A 50 3.39 32.42 12.32
C GLN A 50 2.88 32.86 10.95
N VAL A 51 3.01 34.15 10.62
CA VAL A 51 2.69 34.65 9.27
C VAL A 51 3.68 34.10 8.25
N GLU A 52 4.97 34.15 8.54
CA GLU A 52 6.02 33.56 7.68
C GLU A 52 5.76 32.07 7.46
N ALA A 53 5.43 31.32 8.52
CA ALA A 53 5.10 29.91 8.42
C ALA A 53 3.75 29.63 7.71
N SER A 54 2.80 30.58 7.72
CA SER A 54 1.60 30.50 6.87
C SER A 54 1.92 30.68 5.39
N ILE A 55 2.81 31.61 5.06
CA ILE A 55 3.30 31.83 3.70
C ILE A 55 4.04 30.58 3.23
N GLU A 56 5.01 30.09 3.99
CA GLU A 56 5.78 28.88 3.64
C GLU A 56 4.90 27.65 3.42
N ALA A 57 3.79 27.54 4.16
CA ALA A 57 2.87 26.41 4.05
C ALA A 57 1.96 26.47 2.81
N VAL A 58 1.72 27.65 2.22
CA VAL A 58 0.68 27.86 1.21
C VAL A 58 1.22 28.48 -0.08
N CYS A 59 2.05 29.50 0.03
CA CYS A 59 2.57 30.26 -1.09
C CYS A 59 3.71 29.55 -1.82
N ALA A 60 3.84 29.84 -3.12
CA ALA A 60 4.98 29.38 -3.91
C ALA A 60 6.27 30.18 -3.65
N ALA A 61 6.16 31.38 -3.08
CA ALA A 61 7.27 32.30 -2.81
C ALA A 61 7.32 32.72 -1.32
N GLU A 62 8.34 33.50 -0.95
CA GLU A 62 8.48 34.11 0.39
C GLU A 62 7.51 35.28 0.62
N THR A 63 6.69 35.59 -0.39
CA THR A 63 5.66 36.64 -0.42
C THR A 63 4.35 36.03 -0.90
N CYS A 64 3.23 36.69 -0.60
CA CYS A 64 1.90 36.21 -0.97
C CYS A 64 1.38 36.94 -2.21
N ASP A 65 1.07 36.20 -3.26
CA ASP A 65 0.38 36.78 -4.41
C ASP A 65 -1.13 36.97 -4.14
N ARG A 66 -1.82 37.66 -5.05
CA ARG A 66 -3.25 37.94 -4.92
C ARG A 66 -4.12 36.67 -5.01
N GLN A 67 -3.71 35.69 -5.79
CA GLN A 67 -4.43 34.45 -6.00
C GLN A 67 -4.35 33.54 -4.76
N GLU A 68 -3.23 33.59 -4.05
CA GLU A 68 -2.92 32.85 -2.83
C GLU A 68 -3.50 33.49 -1.57
N LEU A 69 -3.83 34.79 -1.60
CA LEU A 69 -4.29 35.55 -0.42
C LEU A 69 -5.37 34.84 0.38
N TYR A 70 -6.39 34.28 -0.28
CA TYR A 70 -7.48 33.62 0.43
C TYR A 70 -7.00 32.38 1.20
N ASP A 71 -6.09 31.61 0.61
CA ASP A 71 -5.60 30.37 1.20
C ASP A 71 -4.62 30.66 2.34
N VAL A 72 -3.74 31.67 2.17
CA VAL A 72 -2.85 32.15 3.24
C VAL A 72 -3.66 32.68 4.42
N LEU A 73 -4.69 33.48 4.18
CA LEU A 73 -5.55 33.98 5.27
C LEU A 73 -6.27 32.85 6.00
N ASN A 74 -6.69 31.77 5.33
CA ASN A 74 -7.27 30.61 5.99
C ASN A 74 -6.25 29.86 6.85
N GLU A 75 -5.01 29.72 6.36
CA GLU A 75 -3.93 29.10 7.13
C GLU A 75 -3.54 29.95 8.34
N MET A 76 -3.48 31.27 8.19
CA MET A 76 -3.32 32.21 9.31
C MET A 76 -4.45 32.07 10.32
N ASP A 77 -5.71 31.89 9.86
CA ASP A 77 -6.87 31.66 10.73
C ASP A 77 -6.79 30.34 11.49
N ARG A 78 -6.36 29.26 10.83
CA ARG A 78 -6.08 27.98 11.49
C ARG A 78 -5.03 28.14 12.58
N ARG A 79 -3.90 28.77 12.26
CA ARG A 79 -2.79 29.01 13.21
C ARG A 79 -3.23 29.93 14.36
N TYR A 80 -4.01 30.97 14.10
CA TYR A 80 -4.54 31.87 15.13
C TYR A 80 -5.32 31.13 16.22
N PHE A 81 -6.26 30.26 15.83
CA PHE A 81 -7.04 29.48 16.80
C PHE A 81 -6.16 28.47 17.55
N LEU A 82 -5.25 27.79 16.86
CA LEU A 82 -4.34 26.82 17.48
C LEU A 82 -3.39 27.48 18.47
N VAL A 83 -2.73 28.58 18.11
CA VAL A 83 -1.81 29.32 18.99
C VAL A 83 -2.53 29.68 20.28
N ARG A 84 -3.77 30.18 20.19
CA ARG A 84 -4.54 30.56 21.37
C ARG A 84 -4.79 29.37 22.29
N ASP A 85 -5.25 28.25 21.74
CA ASP A 85 -5.52 27.03 22.52
C ASP A 85 -4.23 26.46 23.14
N LEU A 86 -3.15 26.42 22.37
CA LEU A 86 -1.83 25.98 22.83
C LEU A 86 -1.24 26.89 23.91
N GLN A 87 -1.54 28.18 23.87
CA GLN A 87 -1.10 29.13 24.89
C GLN A 87 -1.78 28.85 26.24
N TRP A 88 -3.06 28.43 26.23
CA TRP A 88 -3.73 27.94 27.43
C TRP A 88 -3.08 26.66 27.97
N GLU A 89 -2.78 25.71 27.09
CA GLU A 89 -2.11 24.45 27.48
C GLU A 89 -0.71 24.70 28.05
N PHE A 90 0.06 25.59 27.43
CA PHE A 90 1.35 26.02 27.93
C PHE A 90 1.22 26.67 29.31
N SER A 91 0.25 27.57 29.52
CA SER A 91 0.04 28.21 30.82
C SER A 91 -0.39 27.22 31.91
N MET A 92 -1.11 26.14 31.55
CA MET A 92 -1.41 25.06 32.50
C MET A 92 -0.17 24.28 32.93
N LEU A 93 0.82 24.14 32.04
CA LEU A 93 2.11 23.50 32.34
C LEU A 93 3.05 24.45 33.10
N ASP A 94 3.07 25.74 32.76
CA ASP A 94 3.82 26.79 33.47
C ASP A 94 3.07 27.26 34.74
N ARG A 95 2.88 26.34 35.69
CA ARG A 95 2.13 26.61 36.94
C ARG A 95 2.72 27.74 37.78
N GLU A 96 4.00 28.04 37.58
CA GLU A 96 4.73 29.07 38.33
C GLU A 96 4.74 30.43 37.58
N ASN A 97 4.12 30.51 36.39
CA ASN A 97 4.09 31.69 35.52
C ASN A 97 5.47 32.29 35.28
N LYS A 98 6.47 31.43 35.02
CA LYS A 98 7.85 31.83 34.75
C LYS A 98 8.08 32.22 33.29
N GLY A 99 7.09 32.01 32.43
CA GLY A 99 7.18 32.18 30.98
C GLY A 99 7.93 31.06 30.27
N ALA A 100 8.24 29.95 30.98
CA ALA A 100 9.02 28.84 30.45
C ALA A 100 8.65 27.52 31.14
N ILE A 101 8.57 26.45 30.35
CA ILE A 101 8.34 25.07 30.83
C ILE A 101 9.61 24.22 30.67
N SER A 102 9.71 23.11 31.40
CA SER A 102 10.86 22.21 31.26
C SER A 102 10.87 21.47 29.91
N GLU A 103 12.03 20.97 29.48
CA GLU A 103 12.14 20.14 28.27
C GLU A 103 11.22 18.91 28.32
N ARG A 104 10.97 18.37 29.52
CA ARG A 104 10.05 17.23 29.69
C ARG A 104 8.59 17.64 29.47
N GLU A 105 8.18 18.78 29.99
CA GLU A 105 6.81 19.31 29.84
C GLU A 105 6.55 19.74 28.39
N ALA A 106 7.53 20.41 27.76
CA ALA A 106 7.43 20.74 26.34
C ALA A 106 7.35 19.48 25.48
N ARG A 107 8.17 18.46 25.75
CA ARG A 107 8.07 17.18 25.03
C ARG A 107 6.68 16.57 25.15
N PHE A 108 6.08 16.62 26.34
CA PHE A 108 4.73 16.13 26.56
C PHE A 108 3.71 16.91 25.72
N LEU A 109 3.83 18.25 25.65
CA LEU A 109 2.98 19.08 24.83
C LEU A 109 3.10 18.74 23.34
N PHE A 110 4.33 18.60 22.81
CA PHE A 110 4.54 18.14 21.42
C PHE A 110 3.94 16.77 21.16
N GLN A 111 4.08 15.83 22.10
CA GLN A 111 3.48 14.49 21.99
C GLN A 111 1.95 14.54 21.99
N ALA A 112 1.34 15.41 22.78
CA ALA A 112 -0.11 15.57 22.82
C ALA A 112 -0.66 16.21 21.55
N VAL A 113 0.07 17.18 20.98
CA VAL A 113 -0.37 17.95 19.81
C VAL A 113 -0.12 17.22 18.50
N HIS A 114 1.02 16.53 18.36
CA HIS A 114 1.38 15.80 17.14
C HIS A 114 0.99 14.33 17.16
N ASP A 115 0.62 13.78 18.32
CA ASP A 115 0.13 12.41 18.53
C ASP A 115 0.99 11.34 17.80
N ASP A 116 0.39 10.53 16.93
CA ASP A 116 1.06 9.48 16.14
C ASP A 116 2.18 10.02 15.22
N PHE A 117 2.22 11.33 14.95
CA PHE A 117 3.24 11.97 14.12
C PHE A 117 4.39 12.60 14.92
N PHE A 118 4.40 12.45 16.24
CA PHE A 118 5.52 12.92 17.06
C PHE A 118 6.82 12.14 16.74
N SER A 119 7.81 12.81 16.14
CA SER A 119 9.14 12.22 15.91
C SER A 119 10.11 12.59 17.04
N HIS A 120 10.66 11.56 17.70
CA HIS A 120 11.68 11.77 18.72
C HIS A 120 12.96 12.40 18.15
N ARG A 121 13.31 12.09 16.89
CA ARG A 121 14.48 12.64 16.20
C ARG A 121 14.31 14.12 15.91
N ARG A 122 13.14 14.55 15.44
CA ARG A 122 12.80 15.98 15.24
C ARG A 122 12.80 16.74 16.56
N TRP A 123 12.25 16.16 17.61
CA TRP A 123 12.33 16.72 18.96
C TRP A 123 13.78 16.96 19.40
N LEU A 124 14.68 15.98 19.19
CA LEU A 124 16.09 16.14 19.51
C LEU A 124 16.79 17.17 18.60
N LYS A 125 16.41 17.25 17.31
CA LYS A 125 16.92 18.26 16.38
C LYS A 125 16.52 19.66 16.85
N PHE A 126 15.26 19.85 17.23
CA PHE A 126 14.76 21.08 17.85
C PHE A 126 15.56 21.44 19.09
N LEU A 127 15.73 20.53 20.06
CA LEU A 127 16.51 20.81 21.27
C LEU A 127 17.96 21.25 20.97
N ARG A 128 18.58 20.70 19.92
CA ARG A 128 19.93 21.08 19.49
C ARG A 128 19.99 22.40 18.74
N SER A 129 18.93 22.80 18.04
CA SER A 129 18.87 24.07 17.30
C SER A 129 18.51 25.27 18.18
N ARG A 130 18.09 25.04 19.42
CA ARG A 130 17.80 26.10 20.39
C ARG A 130 19.05 26.93 20.69
N ALA A 131 18.86 28.24 20.85
CA ALA A 131 19.92 29.18 21.21
C ALA A 131 20.56 28.87 22.59
N ALA A 132 19.78 28.30 23.52
CA ALA A 132 20.24 27.92 24.86
C ALA A 132 19.80 26.50 25.23
N PRO A 133 20.49 25.45 24.75
CA PRO A 133 20.16 24.06 25.06
C PRO A 133 20.20 23.78 26.57
N GLY A 134 19.26 23.00 27.10
CA GLY A 134 19.17 22.66 28.53
C GLY A 134 18.51 23.72 29.42
N SER A 135 18.13 24.88 28.87
CA SER A 135 17.31 25.88 29.56
C SER A 135 15.82 25.60 29.40
N GLY A 136 14.96 26.24 30.21
CA GLY A 136 13.51 26.18 30.05
C GLY A 136 13.08 26.67 28.66
N ILE A 137 11.98 26.14 28.14
CA ILE A 137 11.44 26.43 26.81
C ILE A 137 10.31 27.44 26.95
N SER A 138 10.47 28.59 26.31
CA SER A 138 9.39 29.59 26.23
C SER A 138 8.36 29.23 25.16
N PHE A 139 7.14 29.75 25.27
CA PHE A 139 6.09 29.50 24.28
C PHE A 139 6.50 30.02 22.88
N ALA A 140 7.16 31.17 22.81
CA ALA A 140 7.64 31.75 21.55
C ALA A 140 8.63 30.84 20.79
N GLU A 141 9.37 29.97 21.49
CA GLU A 141 10.26 28.99 20.84
C GLU A 141 9.51 27.84 20.18
N ILE A 142 8.27 27.57 20.60
CA ILE A 142 7.53 26.36 20.21
C ILE A 142 6.19 26.65 19.55
N GLU A 143 5.75 27.91 19.51
CA GLU A 143 4.45 28.28 18.94
C GLU A 143 4.33 27.87 17.47
N VAL A 144 5.37 28.10 16.65
CA VAL A 144 5.35 27.70 15.23
C VAL A 144 5.42 26.17 15.08
N PRO A 145 6.43 25.47 15.65
CA PRO A 145 6.52 24.01 15.52
C PRO A 145 5.30 23.24 16.02
N LEU A 146 4.58 23.74 17.03
CA LEU A 146 3.35 23.10 17.52
C LEU A 146 2.17 23.29 16.56
N CYS A 147 2.12 24.41 15.83
CA CYS A 147 1.05 24.70 14.88
C CYS A 147 1.26 24.08 13.50
N ASP A 148 2.50 23.71 13.15
CA ASP A 148 2.81 23.01 11.91
C ASP A 148 2.13 21.64 11.89
N MET A 149 1.37 21.35 10.82
CA MET A 149 0.73 20.05 10.64
C MET A 149 1.78 19.02 10.21
N PRO A 150 2.02 17.97 11.01
CA PRO A 150 2.88 16.89 10.55
C PRO A 150 2.25 16.17 9.36
N THR A 151 2.92 16.16 8.22
CA THR A 151 2.48 15.43 7.02
C THR A 151 3.13 14.06 6.93
N MET A 152 2.58 13.15 6.12
CA MET A 152 3.24 11.86 5.83
C MET A 152 4.63 12.05 5.22
N ASP A 153 4.84 13.15 4.48
CA ASP A 153 6.14 13.51 3.91
C ASP A 153 7.22 13.66 4.98
N TRP A 154 6.87 14.08 6.20
CA TRP A 154 7.82 14.19 7.31
C TRP A 154 8.34 12.83 7.80
N LEU A 155 7.52 11.78 7.71
CA LEU A 155 7.93 10.41 8.06
C LEU A 155 8.71 9.74 6.91
N ASP A 156 8.38 10.11 5.66
CA ASP A 156 9.09 9.63 4.48
C ASP A 156 10.46 10.30 4.32
N GLU A 157 10.58 11.60 4.62
CA GLU A 157 11.86 12.30 4.76
C GLU A 157 12.74 11.68 5.84
N GLU A 158 12.17 11.30 7.00
CA GLU A 158 12.92 10.63 8.06
C GLU A 158 13.44 9.25 7.60
N ARG A 159 12.62 8.48 6.89
CA ARG A 159 13.04 7.21 6.29
C ARG A 159 14.13 7.41 5.24
N GLN A 160 14.02 8.46 4.44
CA GLN A 160 14.98 8.79 3.40
C GLN A 160 16.32 9.26 4.00
N ASP A 161 16.29 10.05 5.07
CA ASP A 161 17.48 10.43 5.85
C ASP A 161 18.16 9.21 6.47
N GLU A 162 17.41 8.25 7.02
CA GLU A 162 17.96 7.00 7.53
C GLU A 162 18.65 6.18 6.43
N ASP A 163 18.05 6.12 5.24
CA ASP A 163 18.59 5.37 4.11
C ASP A 163 19.82 6.07 3.52
N ASN A 164 19.82 7.40 3.48
CA ASN A 164 20.97 8.22 3.09
C ASN A 164 22.14 8.06 4.07
N GLU A 165 21.89 8.08 5.39
CA GLU A 165 22.91 7.86 6.42
C GLU A 165 23.51 6.44 6.32
N LYS A 166 22.67 5.43 6.11
CA LYS A 166 23.13 4.05 5.87
C LYS A 166 23.97 3.96 4.60
N GLU A 167 23.57 4.65 3.53
CA GLU A 167 24.31 4.69 2.27
C GLU A 167 25.66 5.43 2.43
N GLU A 168 25.70 6.54 3.14
CA GLU A 168 26.91 7.31 3.41
C GLU A 168 27.89 6.51 4.29
N GLU A 169 27.40 5.79 5.30
CA GLU A 169 28.22 4.90 6.12
C GLU A 169 28.82 3.75 5.27
N LEU A 170 28.02 3.18 4.36
CA LEU A 170 28.44 2.13 3.44
C LEU A 170 29.47 2.67 2.42
N ARG A 171 29.28 3.91 1.95
CA ARG A 171 30.23 4.61 1.08
C ARG A 171 31.54 4.89 1.80
N ARG A 172 31.50 5.39 3.04
CA ARG A 172 32.68 5.65 3.87
C ARG A 172 33.45 4.37 4.16
N LYS A 173 32.76 3.25 4.36
CA LYS A 173 33.37 1.92 4.51
C LYS A 173 34.06 1.45 3.21
N ARG A 174 33.42 1.62 2.06
CA ARG A 174 34.00 1.30 0.73
C ARG A 174 35.18 2.20 0.36
N GLU A 175 35.13 3.48 0.71
CA GLU A 175 36.24 4.43 0.51
C GLU A 175 37.44 4.05 1.38
N LYS A 176 37.21 3.66 2.63
CA LYS A 176 38.27 3.16 3.52
C LYS A 176 38.92 1.88 2.98
N GLU A 177 38.12 0.91 2.52
CA GLU A 177 38.64 -0.33 1.91
C GLU A 177 39.47 -0.07 0.63
N ARG A 178 39.02 0.87 -0.22
CA ARG A 178 39.78 1.28 -1.42
C ARG A 178 41.10 1.96 -1.05
N ALA A 179 41.08 2.86 -0.07
CA ALA A 179 42.29 3.53 0.41
C ALA A 179 43.32 2.55 0.98
N ASP A 180 42.86 1.54 1.74
CA ASP A 180 43.72 0.49 2.28
C ASP A 180 44.33 -0.40 1.17
N GLU A 181 43.57 -0.71 0.11
CA GLU A 181 44.07 -1.47 -1.04
C GLU A 181 45.07 -0.67 -1.89
N GLU A 182 44.82 0.61 -2.11
CA GLU A 182 45.75 1.51 -2.82
C GLU A 182 47.05 1.70 -2.05
N ALA A 183 46.99 1.86 -0.72
CA ALA A 183 48.17 1.92 0.13
C ALA A 183 49.02 0.64 0.03
N ARG A 184 48.38 -0.54 -0.05
CA ARG A 184 49.08 -1.82 -0.24
C ARG A 184 49.78 -1.90 -1.59
N LYS A 185 49.11 -1.48 -2.67
CA LYS A 185 49.69 -1.45 -4.04
C LYS A 185 50.85 -0.46 -4.14
N ALA A 186 50.72 0.71 -3.50
CA ALA A 186 51.79 1.71 -3.47
C ALA A 186 53.05 1.20 -2.74
N ALA A 187 52.87 0.49 -1.61
CA ALA A 187 53.96 -0.14 -0.89
C ALA A 187 54.68 -1.22 -1.73
N GLU A 188 53.93 -2.08 -2.43
CA GLU A 188 54.50 -3.09 -3.34
C GLU A 188 55.27 -2.48 -4.52
N ASN A 189 54.77 -1.39 -5.10
CA ASN A 189 55.42 -0.70 -6.21
C ASN A 189 56.67 0.05 -5.78
N LYS A 190 56.69 0.63 -4.58
CA LYS A 190 57.87 1.28 -4.00
C LYS A 190 59.04 0.29 -3.84
N VAL A 191 58.75 -0.92 -3.34
CA VAL A 191 59.76 -1.99 -3.20
C VAL A 191 60.30 -2.46 -4.57
N LYS A 192 59.46 -2.47 -5.62
CA LYS A 192 59.91 -2.81 -6.98
C LYS A 192 60.79 -1.71 -7.59
N PHE A 193 60.42 -0.44 -7.41
CA PHE A 193 61.20 0.71 -7.91
C PHE A 193 62.57 0.82 -7.25
N GLU A 194 62.67 0.56 -5.95
CA GLU A 194 63.95 0.58 -5.22
C GLU A 194 64.92 -0.52 -5.72
N LYS A 195 64.40 -1.70 -6.10
CA LYS A 195 65.20 -2.79 -6.70
C LYS A 195 65.66 -2.48 -8.13
N GLU A 196 64.86 -1.78 -8.92
CA GLU A 196 65.20 -1.41 -10.31
C GLU A 196 66.19 -0.22 -10.36
N ALA A 197 66.04 0.75 -9.46
CA ALA A 197 66.93 1.91 -9.35
C ALA A 197 68.36 1.52 -8.94
N ALA A 198 68.52 0.49 -8.10
CA ALA A 198 69.82 -0.07 -7.75
C ALA A 198 70.54 -0.66 -8.98
N LYS A 199 69.81 -1.34 -9.87
CA LYS A 199 70.33 -1.94 -11.12
C LYS A 199 70.76 -0.88 -12.15
N ARG A 200 70.00 0.20 -12.32
CA ARG A 200 70.33 1.28 -13.28
C ARG A 200 71.55 2.11 -12.87
N LYS A 201 71.81 2.26 -11.57
CA LYS A 201 73.02 2.95 -11.07
C LYS A 201 74.31 2.20 -11.40
N GLU A 202 74.26 0.87 -11.49
CA GLU A 202 75.38 0.01 -11.88
C GLU A 202 75.70 0.10 -13.39
N GLU A 203 74.68 0.27 -14.24
CA GLU A 203 74.81 0.33 -15.70
C GLU A 203 75.20 1.73 -16.23
N ALA A 204 74.74 2.80 -15.57
CA ALA A 204 75.03 4.19 -15.95
C ALA A 204 76.47 4.63 -15.66
N ALA A 205 77.16 3.98 -14.71
CA ALA A 205 78.57 4.24 -14.42
C ALA A 205 79.50 3.77 -15.56
N ARG A 206 79.07 2.82 -16.39
CA ARG A 206 79.88 2.23 -17.47
C ARG A 206 79.79 2.97 -18.80
N ARG A 207 78.75 3.78 -19.03
CA ARG A 207 78.50 4.50 -20.29
C ARG A 207 78.95 5.97 -20.31
N LYS A 208 79.43 6.49 -19.18
CA LYS A 208 79.87 7.89 -19.06
C LYS A 208 81.35 8.12 -19.38
N ALA A 209 82.07 7.08 -19.82
CA ALA A 209 83.49 7.15 -20.21
C ALA A 209 83.73 7.41 -21.71
N ASP A 210 82.73 7.27 -22.59
CA ASP A 210 82.96 7.16 -24.05
C ASP A 210 82.32 8.27 -24.91
N ALA A 211 81.74 9.33 -24.35
CA ALA A 211 80.87 10.23 -25.13
C ALA A 211 81.09 11.74 -24.91
N GLU A 212 82.33 12.18 -24.66
CA GLU A 212 82.66 13.60 -24.57
C GLU A 212 83.85 13.97 -25.47
N ALA A 213 83.72 13.66 -26.76
CA ALA A 213 84.69 14.03 -27.78
C ALA A 213 84.03 14.24 -29.15
N ALA A 214 83.09 15.18 -29.26
CA ALA A 214 82.73 15.70 -30.58
C ALA A 214 81.95 17.01 -30.51
N LYS A 215 82.54 18.02 -31.15
CA LYS A 215 81.85 19.11 -31.85
C LYS A 215 81.25 20.24 -31.00
N LYS A 216 82.16 21.13 -30.59
CA LYS A 216 81.98 22.56 -30.86
C LYS A 216 82.48 22.89 -32.28
N LYS A 217 81.80 23.86 -32.91
CA LYS A 217 82.35 25.00 -33.68
C LYS A 217 81.97 25.11 -35.18
N ALA A 218 81.69 26.35 -35.56
CA ALA A 218 81.57 26.96 -36.90
C ALA A 218 80.29 26.59 -37.65
N GLU A 219 79.59 27.49 -38.35
CA GLU A 219 80.09 28.55 -39.22
C GLU A 219 78.88 29.49 -39.51
N GLN A 220 78.92 30.76 -39.07
CA GLN A 220 79.30 31.91 -39.90
C GLN A 220 78.21 32.23 -40.95
N GLU A 221 77.23 33.09 -40.67
CA GLU A 221 77.33 34.56 -40.52
C GLU A 221 77.79 35.30 -41.81
N GLU A 222 77.42 34.77 -42.98
CA GLU A 222 77.56 35.44 -44.28
C GLU A 222 76.22 35.59 -45.05
N LEU A 223 75.08 35.48 -44.37
CA LEU A 223 73.75 35.52 -45.01
C LEU A 223 72.94 36.79 -44.73
N GLU A 224 73.42 37.67 -43.86
CA GLU A 224 72.60 38.75 -43.28
C GLU A 224 72.51 40.04 -44.10
N ARG A 225 73.31 40.22 -45.16
CA ARG A 225 73.38 41.53 -45.84
C ARG A 225 72.56 41.67 -47.14
N LYS A 226 72.05 40.56 -47.69
CA LYS A 226 71.01 40.58 -48.75
C LYS A 226 69.59 40.49 -48.18
N ALA A 227 69.46 40.22 -46.88
CA ALA A 227 68.18 40.00 -46.22
C ALA A 227 67.32 41.27 -46.11
N LYS A 228 67.91 42.47 -45.96
CA LYS A 228 67.15 43.66 -45.49
C LYS A 228 66.27 44.38 -46.52
N GLU A 229 66.59 44.35 -47.81
CA GLU A 229 65.73 44.98 -48.85
C GLU A 229 64.65 44.02 -49.38
N GLU A 230 64.97 42.74 -49.51
CA GLU A 230 63.97 41.68 -49.76
C GLU A 230 63.03 41.51 -48.56
N GLU A 231 63.46 41.89 -47.35
CA GLU A 231 62.68 41.82 -46.12
C GLU A 231 61.55 42.84 -46.03
N GLU A 232 61.63 44.04 -46.64
CA GLU A 232 60.55 45.05 -46.55
C GLU A 232 59.40 44.83 -47.56
N GLU A 233 59.68 44.46 -48.81
CA GLU A 233 58.62 44.07 -49.76
C GLU A 233 57.99 42.72 -49.38
N ARG A 234 58.80 41.79 -48.87
CA ARG A 234 58.31 40.56 -48.23
C ARG A 234 57.54 40.85 -46.96
N LYS A 235 57.85 41.90 -46.18
CA LYS A 235 57.06 42.31 -45.00
C LYS A 235 55.67 42.79 -45.39
N ARG A 236 55.50 43.55 -46.47
CA ARG A 236 54.18 44.02 -46.93
C ARG A 236 53.31 42.90 -47.52
N ARG A 237 53.88 42.04 -48.39
CA ARG A 237 53.17 40.85 -48.90
C ARG A 237 52.90 39.84 -47.80
N LYS A 238 53.83 39.62 -46.87
CA LYS A 238 53.59 38.84 -45.65
C LYS A 238 52.51 39.46 -44.78
N TYR A 239 52.42 40.78 -44.63
CA TYR A 239 51.37 41.39 -43.80
C TYR A 239 49.97 41.14 -44.36
N GLU A 240 49.80 41.21 -45.69
CA GLU A 240 48.52 41.01 -46.36
C GLU A 240 48.15 39.52 -46.48
N GLU A 241 49.15 38.65 -46.71
CA GLU A 241 49.02 37.20 -46.75
C GLU A 241 48.85 36.59 -45.33
N ASP A 242 49.54 37.12 -44.32
CA ASP A 242 49.36 36.78 -42.90
C ASP A 242 48.00 37.29 -42.39
N ALA A 243 47.53 38.47 -42.84
CA ALA A 243 46.18 38.97 -42.49
C ALA A 243 45.07 38.10 -43.12
N LYS A 244 45.22 37.67 -44.37
CA LYS A 244 44.31 36.70 -45.00
C LYS A 244 44.38 35.33 -44.33
N ARG A 245 45.59 34.85 -43.99
CA ARG A 245 45.77 33.58 -43.28
C ARG A 245 45.16 33.62 -41.88
N LEU A 246 45.32 34.73 -41.15
CA LEU A 246 44.64 34.94 -39.86
C LEU A 246 43.12 34.96 -40.02
N SER A 247 42.59 35.64 -41.03
CA SER A 247 41.15 35.66 -41.30
C SER A 247 40.59 34.29 -41.68
N GLU A 248 41.32 33.48 -42.46
CA GLU A 248 40.93 32.11 -42.81
C GLU A 248 41.09 31.14 -41.62
N GLU A 249 42.15 31.29 -40.81
CA GLU A 249 42.31 30.53 -39.56
C GLU A 249 41.22 30.88 -38.55
N GLU A 250 40.86 32.15 -38.43
CA GLU A 250 39.81 32.61 -37.53
C GLU A 250 38.43 32.15 -38.01
N ALA A 251 38.17 32.15 -39.32
CA ALA A 251 36.96 31.58 -39.90
C ALA A 251 36.87 30.06 -39.66
N LYS A 252 37.96 29.31 -39.88
CA LYS A 252 38.02 27.87 -39.60
C LYS A 252 37.86 27.56 -38.11
N ARG A 253 38.45 28.37 -37.22
CA ARG A 253 38.25 28.24 -35.78
C ARG A 253 36.80 28.46 -35.37
N ARG A 254 36.11 29.45 -35.95
CA ARG A 254 34.68 29.69 -35.68
C ARG A 254 33.80 28.55 -36.18
N GLU A 255 34.09 28.02 -37.37
CA GLU A 255 33.36 26.88 -37.95
C GLU A 255 33.59 25.58 -37.15
N GLU A 256 34.81 25.35 -36.66
CA GLU A 256 35.15 24.24 -35.78
C GLU A 256 34.53 24.39 -34.37
N GLU A 257 34.53 25.60 -33.82
CA GLU A 257 33.89 25.93 -32.54
C GLU A 257 32.36 25.76 -32.62
N GLU A 258 31.73 26.18 -33.72
CA GLU A 258 30.30 25.98 -33.96
C GLU A 258 29.95 24.49 -34.10
N ARG A 259 30.80 23.72 -34.79
CA ARG A 259 30.64 22.26 -34.92
C ARG A 259 30.77 21.56 -33.56
N LEU A 260 31.73 21.98 -32.72
CA LEU A 260 31.89 21.47 -31.35
C LEU A 260 30.68 21.81 -30.48
N ARG A 261 30.13 23.03 -30.57
CA ARG A 261 28.90 23.42 -29.86
C ARG A 261 27.68 22.60 -30.30
N GLN A 262 27.56 22.32 -31.60
CA GLN A 262 26.48 21.46 -32.11
C GLN A 262 26.63 19.99 -31.67
N GLU A 263 27.86 19.48 -31.59
CA GLU A 263 28.15 18.13 -31.09
C GLU A 263 27.91 18.02 -29.57
N GLU A 264 28.29 19.05 -28.81
CA GLU A 264 28.03 19.16 -27.37
C GLU A 264 26.53 19.28 -27.07
N ALA A 265 25.79 20.08 -27.84
CA ALA A 265 24.34 20.19 -27.74
C ALA A 265 23.64 18.84 -27.98
N LYS A 266 24.06 18.09 -29.01
CA LYS A 266 23.53 16.74 -29.29
C LYS A 266 23.86 15.75 -28.18
N ARG A 267 25.05 15.84 -27.58
CA ARG A 267 25.44 15.00 -26.45
C ARG A 267 24.59 15.29 -25.22
N LEU A 268 24.33 16.56 -24.90
CA LEU A 268 23.47 16.96 -23.80
C LEU A 268 22.02 16.48 -24.00
N GLU A 269 21.49 16.60 -25.21
CA GLU A 269 20.14 16.12 -25.56
C GLU A 269 20.04 14.58 -25.46
N GLU A 270 21.08 13.86 -25.88
CA GLU A 270 21.13 12.39 -25.74
C GLU A 270 21.27 11.95 -24.27
N GLU A 271 22.04 12.70 -23.46
CA GLU A 271 22.20 12.45 -22.03
C GLU A 271 20.90 12.73 -21.26
N GLU A 272 20.18 13.80 -21.60
CA GLU A 272 18.88 14.11 -21.04
C GLU A 272 17.84 13.04 -21.41
N ARG A 273 17.83 12.56 -22.66
CA ARG A 273 16.96 11.45 -23.08
C ARG A 273 17.24 10.18 -22.28
N LYS A 274 18.52 9.81 -22.09
CA LYS A 274 18.91 8.66 -21.27
C LYS A 274 18.51 8.84 -19.80
N ARG A 275 18.57 10.07 -19.27
CA ARG A 275 18.12 10.38 -17.91
C ARG A 275 16.61 10.15 -17.76
N ARG A 276 15.80 10.68 -18.68
CA ARG A 276 14.34 10.47 -18.70
C ARG A 276 13.97 9.00 -18.87
N GLU A 277 14.63 8.27 -19.78
CA GLU A 277 14.42 6.83 -19.97
C GLU A 277 14.74 6.03 -18.69
N LYS A 278 15.79 6.42 -17.95
CA LYS A 278 16.16 5.80 -16.68
C LYS A 278 15.18 6.14 -15.55
N GLU A 279 14.75 7.41 -15.45
CA GLU A 279 13.73 7.85 -14.50
C GLU A 279 12.39 7.14 -14.73
N GLU A 280 11.96 7.00 -15.98
CA GLU A 280 10.76 6.22 -16.33
C GLU A 280 10.91 4.73 -16.01
N ALA A 281 12.08 4.15 -16.27
CA ALA A 281 12.37 2.76 -15.93
C ALA A 281 12.36 2.52 -14.42
N ASP A 282 12.96 3.42 -13.64
CA ASP A 282 12.97 3.37 -12.18
C ASP A 282 11.55 3.56 -11.61
N GLN A 283 10.73 4.47 -12.17
CA GLN A 283 9.33 4.61 -11.79
C GLN A 283 8.50 3.35 -12.12
N LYS A 284 8.71 2.74 -13.29
CA LYS A 284 8.04 1.48 -13.66
C LYS A 284 8.44 0.35 -12.74
N TRP A 285 9.73 0.23 -12.42
CA TRP A 285 10.24 -0.78 -11.50
C TRP A 285 9.67 -0.62 -10.08
N LYS A 286 9.64 0.61 -9.53
CA LYS A 286 9.02 0.90 -8.24
C LYS A 286 7.52 0.54 -8.23
N LYS A 287 6.77 0.88 -9.28
CA LYS A 287 5.35 0.51 -9.43
C LYS A 287 5.15 -1.00 -9.52
N GLU A 288 6.01 -1.70 -10.26
CA GLU A 288 5.96 -3.17 -10.40
C GLU A 288 6.31 -3.87 -9.08
N GLU A 289 7.32 -3.38 -8.36
CA GLU A 289 7.71 -3.90 -7.04
C GLU A 289 6.60 -3.71 -6.01
N LEU A 290 5.97 -2.53 -5.97
CA LEU A 290 4.82 -2.28 -5.10
C LEU A 290 3.65 -3.21 -5.43
N ARG A 291 3.36 -3.46 -6.72
CA ARG A 291 2.35 -4.43 -7.13
C ARG A 291 2.70 -5.85 -6.69
N LYS A 292 3.95 -6.28 -6.85
CA LYS A 292 4.42 -7.59 -6.38
C LYS A 292 4.31 -7.73 -4.87
N GLN A 293 4.62 -6.67 -4.12
CA GLN A 293 4.49 -6.66 -2.67
C GLN A 293 3.02 -6.79 -2.24
N GLN A 294 2.12 -6.05 -2.89
CA GLN A 294 0.68 -6.16 -2.66
C GLN A 294 0.12 -7.54 -3.04
N GLU A 295 0.60 -8.15 -4.13
CA GLU A 295 0.21 -9.50 -4.53
C GLU A 295 0.71 -10.56 -3.55
N LEU A 296 1.96 -10.46 -3.10
CA LEU A 296 2.52 -11.34 -2.06
C LEU A 296 1.78 -11.22 -0.73
N GLU A 297 1.39 -10.01 -0.33
CA GLU A 297 0.60 -9.77 0.87
C GLU A 297 -0.80 -10.40 0.74
N ARG A 298 -1.47 -10.19 -0.39
CA ARG A 298 -2.77 -10.83 -0.68
C ARG A 298 -2.67 -12.36 -0.69
N GLU A 299 -1.65 -12.91 -1.33
CA GLU A 299 -1.44 -14.36 -1.39
C GLU A 299 -1.16 -14.93 0.01
N LYS A 300 -0.41 -14.20 0.84
CA LYS A 300 -0.19 -14.58 2.24
C LYS A 300 -1.49 -14.54 3.04
N GLU A 301 -2.30 -13.49 2.92
CA GLU A 301 -3.62 -13.37 3.55
C GLU A 301 -4.57 -14.49 3.10
N GLU A 302 -4.55 -14.86 1.80
CA GLU A 302 -5.37 -15.94 1.24
C GLU A 302 -4.93 -17.31 1.77
N ARG A 303 -3.61 -17.59 1.81
CA ARG A 303 -3.09 -18.84 2.39
C ARG A 303 -3.40 -18.96 3.88
N GLU A 304 -3.28 -17.87 4.64
CA GLU A 304 -3.65 -17.85 6.05
C GLU A 304 -5.16 -18.10 6.24
N ARG A 305 -6.00 -17.55 5.35
CA ARG A 305 -7.45 -17.83 5.31
C ARG A 305 -7.72 -19.31 5.03
N GLU A 306 -7.11 -19.88 4.00
CA GLU A 306 -7.31 -21.29 3.65
C GLU A 306 -6.83 -22.24 4.76
N GLU A 307 -5.72 -21.92 5.44
CA GLU A 307 -5.24 -22.71 6.57
C GLU A 307 -6.18 -22.63 7.77
N LEU A 308 -6.67 -21.43 8.09
CA LEU A 308 -7.64 -21.21 9.16
C LEU A 308 -8.95 -21.94 8.86
N GLU A 309 -9.45 -21.83 7.63
CA GLU A 309 -10.67 -22.50 7.19
C GLU A 309 -10.50 -24.02 7.22
N ARG A 310 -9.34 -24.54 6.80
CA ARG A 310 -9.03 -25.98 6.91
C ARG A 310 -9.04 -26.45 8.36
N LYS A 311 -8.38 -25.71 9.27
CA LYS A 311 -8.38 -26.01 10.71
C LYS A 311 -9.79 -25.98 11.28
N GLN A 312 -10.59 -24.97 10.94
CA GLN A 312 -11.99 -24.87 11.36
C GLN A 312 -12.84 -26.03 10.82
N ARG A 313 -12.63 -26.44 9.55
CA ARG A 313 -13.30 -27.61 8.95
C ARG A 313 -12.91 -28.91 9.65
N GLU A 314 -11.63 -29.11 9.97
CA GLU A 314 -11.14 -30.28 10.73
C GLU A 314 -11.74 -30.34 12.14
N GLU A 315 -11.71 -29.22 12.86
CA GLU A 315 -12.33 -29.13 14.19
C GLU A 315 -13.86 -29.31 14.18
N ALA A 316 -14.52 -28.87 13.11
CA ALA A 316 -15.95 -29.08 12.92
C ALA A 316 -16.28 -30.55 12.65
N MET A 317 -15.45 -31.25 11.85
CA MET A 317 -15.60 -32.69 11.64
C MET A 317 -15.40 -33.49 12.94
N GLU A 318 -14.36 -33.17 13.72
CA GLU A 318 -14.12 -33.83 15.02
C GLU A 318 -15.31 -33.61 15.98
N ALA A 319 -15.88 -32.40 15.98
CA ALA A 319 -17.04 -32.10 16.81
C ALA A 319 -18.32 -32.81 16.32
N GLU A 320 -18.47 -33.03 15.02
CA GLU A 320 -19.57 -33.81 14.43
C GLU A 320 -19.45 -35.30 14.77
N GLU A 321 -18.24 -35.87 14.74
CA GLU A 321 -18.00 -37.25 15.20
C GLU A 321 -18.35 -37.42 16.69
N LEU A 322 -17.94 -36.48 17.54
CA LEU A 322 -18.30 -36.48 18.97
C LEU A 322 -19.81 -36.34 19.20
N ALA A 323 -20.51 -35.59 18.34
CA ALA A 323 -21.96 -35.47 18.39
C ALA A 323 -22.66 -36.79 18.01
N GLU A 324 -22.20 -37.47 16.95
CA GLU A 324 -22.71 -38.79 16.56
C GLU A 324 -22.51 -39.84 17.67
N GLU A 325 -21.34 -39.86 18.31
CA GLU A 325 -21.06 -40.77 19.44
C GLU A 325 -21.97 -40.49 20.63
N ALA A 326 -22.23 -39.22 20.93
CA ALA A 326 -23.14 -38.83 22.01
C ALA A 326 -24.60 -39.19 21.70
N GLU A 327 -25.01 -39.12 20.43
CA GLU A 327 -26.34 -39.54 19.97
C GLU A 327 -26.52 -41.06 20.10
N GLU A 328 -25.51 -41.85 19.73
CA GLU A 328 -25.55 -43.30 19.91
C GLU A 328 -25.62 -43.69 21.40
N ALA A 329 -24.87 -42.99 22.26
CA ALA A 329 -24.93 -43.18 23.71
C ALA A 329 -26.31 -42.81 24.30
N GLU A 330 -26.93 -41.72 23.84
CA GLU A 330 -28.31 -41.37 24.24
C GLU A 330 -29.30 -42.46 23.81
N ARG A 331 -29.20 -42.96 22.57
CA ARG A 331 -30.10 -43.99 22.06
C ARG A 331 -30.03 -45.27 22.90
N VAL A 332 -28.81 -45.71 23.25
CA VAL A 332 -28.59 -46.88 24.12
C VAL A 332 -29.16 -46.63 25.51
N ALA A 333 -28.91 -45.47 26.12
CA ALA A 333 -29.42 -45.14 27.45
C ALA A 333 -30.96 -45.01 27.47
N ALA A 334 -31.57 -44.45 26.43
CA ALA A 334 -33.02 -44.36 26.28
C ALA A 334 -33.67 -45.74 26.11
N GLU A 335 -33.03 -46.66 25.37
CA GLU A 335 -33.49 -48.04 25.26
C GLU A 335 -33.40 -48.79 26.60
N GLN A 336 -32.30 -48.61 27.34
CA GLN A 336 -32.15 -49.17 28.69
C GLN A 336 -33.20 -48.60 29.66
N ALA A 337 -33.52 -47.31 29.59
CA ALA A 337 -34.59 -46.71 30.37
C ALA A 337 -35.97 -47.28 30.01
N ARG A 338 -36.23 -47.55 28.73
CA ARG A 338 -37.48 -48.19 28.27
C ARG A 338 -37.60 -49.62 28.79
N LEU A 339 -36.53 -50.41 28.70
CA LEU A 339 -36.49 -51.78 29.20
C LEU A 339 -36.65 -51.84 30.72
N ALA A 340 -36.01 -50.93 31.47
CA ALA A 340 -36.18 -50.81 32.91
C ALA A 340 -37.61 -50.41 33.32
N ALA A 341 -38.25 -49.51 32.56
CA ALA A 341 -39.65 -49.14 32.78
C ALA A 341 -40.64 -50.29 32.49
N GLU A 342 -40.35 -51.11 31.47
CA GLU A 342 -41.15 -52.30 31.17
C GLU A 342 -40.98 -53.40 32.23
N ALA A 343 -39.75 -53.58 32.73
CA ALA A 343 -39.47 -54.50 33.85
C ALA A 343 -40.19 -54.07 35.14
N ALA A 344 -40.23 -52.76 35.44
CA ALA A 344 -40.99 -52.24 36.58
C ALA A 344 -42.51 -52.51 36.48
N LYS A 345 -43.08 -52.47 35.26
CA LYS A 345 -44.49 -52.82 35.03
C LYS A 345 -44.80 -54.31 35.17
N LYS A 346 -43.82 -55.18 34.93
CA LYS A 346 -43.97 -56.65 34.96
C LYS A 346 -43.65 -57.28 36.32
N ALA A 347 -43.09 -56.52 37.26
CA ALA A 347 -42.74 -57.02 38.58
C ALA A 347 -43.99 -57.30 39.45
N THR A 348 -44.13 -58.55 39.91
CA THR A 348 -45.27 -59.01 40.72
C THR A 348 -45.02 -58.92 42.22
N ASP A 349 -43.80 -59.18 42.67
CA ASP A 349 -43.44 -59.22 44.09
C ASP A 349 -42.97 -57.86 44.63
N GLU A 350 -43.23 -57.56 45.91
CA GLU A 350 -42.96 -56.25 46.51
C GLU A 350 -41.46 -55.89 46.55
N ALA A 351 -40.60 -56.88 46.76
CA ALA A 351 -39.15 -56.72 46.65
C ALA A 351 -38.69 -56.50 45.19
N ALA A 352 -39.32 -57.17 44.22
CA ALA A 352 -39.02 -57.03 42.81
C ALA A 352 -39.50 -55.68 42.25
N LYS A 353 -40.65 -55.17 42.72
CA LYS A 353 -41.15 -53.82 42.37
C LYS A 353 -40.20 -52.73 42.85
N LYS A 354 -39.73 -52.80 44.10
CA LYS A 354 -38.83 -51.78 44.65
C LYS A 354 -37.47 -51.76 43.93
N ALA A 355 -36.92 -52.94 43.61
CA ALA A 355 -35.69 -53.05 42.83
C ALA A 355 -35.87 -52.56 41.38
N ALA A 356 -37.01 -52.85 40.75
CA ALA A 356 -37.30 -52.42 39.38
C ALA A 356 -37.60 -50.91 39.28
N GLU A 357 -38.25 -50.31 40.28
CA GLU A 357 -38.46 -48.85 40.37
C GLU A 357 -37.14 -48.09 40.59
N GLU A 358 -36.23 -48.63 41.41
CA GLU A 358 -34.90 -48.05 41.62
C GLU A 358 -34.04 -48.15 40.34
N ALA A 359 -34.10 -49.30 39.65
CA ALA A 359 -33.47 -49.47 38.34
C ALA A 359 -34.06 -48.53 37.27
N GLN A 360 -35.38 -48.34 37.26
CA GLN A 360 -36.06 -47.40 36.36
C GLN A 360 -35.63 -45.95 36.62
N LYS A 361 -35.57 -45.52 37.89
CA LYS A 361 -35.10 -44.18 38.26
C LYS A 361 -33.65 -43.96 37.84
N LYS A 362 -32.78 -44.95 38.04
CA LYS A 362 -31.37 -44.89 37.64
C LYS A 362 -31.23 -44.82 36.11
N ALA A 363 -31.94 -45.65 35.36
CA ALA A 363 -31.88 -45.66 33.91
C ALA A 363 -32.48 -44.39 33.28
N LEU A 364 -33.54 -43.82 33.87
CA LEU A 364 -34.11 -42.55 33.43
C LEU A 364 -33.17 -41.36 33.72
N ALA A 365 -32.49 -41.36 34.88
CA ALA A 365 -31.47 -40.36 35.18
C ALA A 365 -30.27 -40.46 34.22
N GLU A 366 -29.81 -41.67 33.91
CA GLU A 366 -28.73 -41.91 32.94
C GLU A 366 -29.12 -41.50 31.51
N ALA A 367 -30.38 -41.74 31.10
CA ALA A 367 -30.91 -41.25 29.83
C ALA A 367 -30.94 -39.72 29.75
N MET A 368 -31.34 -39.04 30.83
CA MET A 368 -31.35 -37.57 30.89
C MET A 368 -29.93 -36.97 30.86
N VAL A 369 -28.97 -37.58 31.55
CA VAL A 369 -27.55 -37.15 31.53
C VAL A 369 -26.95 -37.32 30.13
N ASN A 370 -27.22 -38.45 29.46
CA ASN A 370 -26.72 -38.67 28.10
C ASN A 370 -27.40 -37.74 27.07
N LYS A 371 -28.68 -37.41 27.27
CA LYS A 371 -29.40 -36.41 26.47
C LYS A 371 -28.82 -35.01 26.65
N GLU A 372 -28.47 -34.60 27.87
CA GLU A 372 -27.75 -33.33 28.11
C GLU A 372 -26.38 -33.33 27.42
N LYS A 373 -25.64 -34.44 27.53
CA LYS A 373 -24.32 -34.59 26.92
C LYS A 373 -24.38 -34.49 25.39
N ARG A 374 -25.37 -35.12 24.73
CA ARG A 374 -25.59 -34.99 23.28
C ARG A 374 -25.92 -33.55 22.91
N LEU A 375 -26.87 -32.91 23.59
CA LEU A 375 -27.26 -31.54 23.25
C LEU A 375 -26.10 -30.55 23.43
N ARG A 376 -25.26 -30.73 24.46
CA ARG A 376 -24.02 -29.96 24.62
C ARG A 376 -23.02 -30.23 23.50
N ALA A 377 -22.84 -31.49 23.10
CA ALA A 377 -21.97 -31.85 21.97
C ALA A 377 -22.47 -31.24 20.65
N ASN A 378 -23.78 -31.29 20.38
CA ASN A 378 -24.41 -30.68 19.21
C ASN A 378 -24.25 -29.16 19.19
N LEU A 379 -24.49 -28.48 20.31
CA LEU A 379 -24.27 -27.02 20.42
C LEU A 379 -22.80 -26.66 20.18
N LYS A 380 -21.86 -27.41 20.77
CA LYS A 380 -20.43 -27.19 20.58
C LYS A 380 -19.99 -27.43 19.13
N GLY A 381 -20.51 -28.49 18.50
CA GLY A 381 -20.28 -28.76 17.08
C GLY A 381 -20.86 -27.67 16.18
N ALA A 382 -22.06 -27.18 16.47
CA ALA A 382 -22.68 -26.09 15.74
C ALA A 382 -21.88 -24.77 15.85
N VAL A 383 -21.46 -24.40 17.06
CA VAL A 383 -20.59 -23.23 17.34
C VAL A 383 -19.29 -23.30 16.54
N LYS A 384 -18.63 -24.46 16.52
CA LYS A 384 -17.39 -24.66 15.75
C LYS A 384 -17.62 -24.62 14.24
N SER A 385 -18.72 -25.20 13.77
CA SER A 385 -19.04 -25.24 12.34
C SER A 385 -19.40 -23.86 11.77
N ARG A 386 -19.83 -22.92 12.62
CA ARG A 386 -20.29 -21.57 12.25
C ARG A 386 -21.32 -21.55 11.10
N LYS A 387 -22.06 -22.64 10.89
CA LYS A 387 -23.15 -22.72 9.89
C LYS A 387 -24.45 -22.25 10.52
N GLU A 388 -25.10 -21.25 9.92
CA GLU A 388 -26.34 -20.66 10.43
C GLU A 388 -27.43 -21.69 10.70
N GLU A 389 -27.76 -22.53 9.71
CA GLU A 389 -28.80 -23.56 9.82
C GLU A 389 -28.54 -24.57 10.96
N LYS A 390 -27.28 -24.98 11.15
CA LYS A 390 -26.90 -25.93 12.21
C LYS A 390 -26.99 -25.29 13.60
N LEU A 391 -26.63 -24.00 13.72
CA LEU A 391 -26.75 -23.21 14.95
C LEU A 391 -28.21 -23.03 15.35
N GLU A 392 -29.06 -22.60 14.42
CA GLU A 392 -30.49 -22.42 14.67
C GLU A 392 -31.16 -23.74 15.10
N GLY A 393 -30.88 -24.83 14.39
CA GLY A 393 -31.41 -26.16 14.70
C GLY A 393 -31.01 -26.63 16.10
N SER A 394 -29.71 -26.52 16.44
CA SER A 394 -29.18 -26.97 17.73
C SER A 394 -29.66 -26.11 18.91
N ILE A 395 -29.76 -24.79 18.73
CA ILE A 395 -30.30 -23.87 19.73
C ILE A 395 -31.78 -24.17 20.00
N LYS A 396 -32.57 -24.39 18.94
CA LYS A 396 -34.01 -24.70 19.07
C LYS A 396 -34.22 -26.03 19.81
N GLU A 397 -33.43 -27.05 19.48
CA GLU A 397 -33.49 -28.35 20.14
C GLU A 397 -33.13 -28.25 21.63
N ALA A 398 -32.04 -27.55 21.96
CA ALA A 398 -31.59 -27.35 23.33
C ALA A 398 -32.58 -26.52 24.18
N LYS A 399 -33.17 -25.46 23.61
CA LYS A 399 -34.23 -24.67 24.27
C LYS A 399 -35.48 -25.50 24.56
N THR A 400 -35.85 -26.38 23.63
CA THR A 400 -37.02 -27.26 23.78
C THR A 400 -36.83 -28.26 24.91
N ALA A 401 -35.59 -28.71 25.14
CA ALA A 401 -35.27 -29.65 26.21
C ALA A 401 -35.29 -29.03 27.63
N LYS A 402 -35.25 -27.70 27.77
CA LYS A 402 -35.35 -26.94 29.04
C LYS A 402 -34.42 -27.44 30.15
N MET A 403 -33.22 -27.89 29.81
CA MET A 403 -32.23 -28.38 30.79
C MET A 403 -31.37 -27.22 31.32
N PRO A 404 -31.32 -26.97 32.65
CA PRO A 404 -30.57 -25.85 33.23
C PRO A 404 -29.06 -25.86 32.92
N GLY A 405 -28.47 -27.06 32.79
CA GLY A 405 -27.04 -27.24 32.50
C GLY A 405 -26.61 -26.79 31.11
N LEU A 406 -27.55 -26.54 30.19
CA LEU A 406 -27.26 -26.10 28.82
C LEU A 406 -27.29 -24.58 28.63
N LYS A 407 -27.66 -23.80 29.65
CA LYS A 407 -27.89 -22.35 29.51
C LYS A 407 -26.66 -21.63 28.92
N ASN A 408 -25.48 -21.86 29.48
CA ASN A 408 -24.24 -21.21 29.02
C ASN A 408 -23.86 -21.63 27.60
N ASP A 409 -24.10 -22.90 27.23
CA ASP A 409 -23.84 -23.42 25.89
C ASP A 409 -24.81 -22.80 24.86
N ILE A 410 -26.07 -22.61 25.23
CA ILE A 410 -27.09 -21.93 24.42
C ILE A 410 -26.71 -20.46 24.23
N ASP A 411 -26.34 -19.74 25.29
CA ASP A 411 -25.95 -18.32 25.22
C ASP A 411 -24.71 -18.14 24.32
N THR A 412 -23.74 -19.07 24.40
CA THR A 412 -22.56 -19.09 23.53
C THR A 412 -22.96 -19.31 22.06
N ALA A 413 -23.80 -20.30 21.78
CA ALA A 413 -24.28 -20.60 20.44
C ALA A 413 -25.10 -19.43 19.84
N GLU A 414 -25.92 -18.75 20.65
CA GLU A 414 -26.67 -17.56 20.22
C GLU A 414 -25.75 -16.39 19.86
N ASN A 415 -24.70 -16.16 20.65
CA ASN A 415 -23.72 -15.12 20.33
C ASN A 415 -22.96 -15.45 19.05
N THR A 416 -22.57 -16.71 18.84
CA THR A 416 -21.96 -17.15 17.57
C THR A 416 -22.91 -17.03 16.39
N LEU A 417 -24.20 -17.33 16.57
CA LEU A 417 -25.21 -17.13 15.53
C LEU A 417 -25.32 -15.67 15.10
N LYS A 418 -25.37 -14.73 16.06
CA LYS A 418 -25.41 -13.30 15.76
C LYS A 418 -24.14 -12.81 15.04
N ASP A 419 -22.98 -13.32 15.45
CA ASP A 419 -21.68 -13.03 14.82
C ASP A 419 -21.68 -13.48 13.35
N VAL A 420 -22.12 -14.72 13.07
CA VAL A 420 -22.24 -15.26 11.71
C VAL A 420 -23.23 -14.43 10.87
N GLN A 421 -24.41 -14.13 11.40
CA GLN A 421 -25.42 -13.32 10.72
C GLN A 421 -24.93 -11.91 10.39
N ALA A 422 -24.17 -11.29 11.30
CA ALA A 422 -23.58 -9.97 11.05
C ALA A 422 -22.56 -9.98 9.91
N GLY A 423 -21.71 -11.00 9.85
CA GLY A 423 -20.77 -11.18 8.75
C GLY A 423 -21.45 -11.48 7.41
N GLU A 424 -22.48 -12.31 7.40
CA GLU A 424 -23.27 -12.57 6.19
C GLU A 424 -24.02 -11.33 5.70
N ALA A 425 -24.56 -10.52 6.61
CA ALA A 425 -25.15 -9.23 6.29
C ALA A 425 -24.11 -8.29 5.64
N LEU A 426 -22.89 -8.21 6.19
CA LEU A 426 -21.81 -7.43 5.59
C LEU A 426 -21.44 -7.93 4.19
N LYS A 427 -21.23 -9.25 4.01
CA LYS A 427 -20.96 -9.85 2.69
C LYS A 427 -22.09 -9.57 1.70
N SER A 428 -23.34 -9.66 2.14
CA SER A 428 -24.49 -9.33 1.31
C SER A 428 -24.51 -7.84 0.94
N ALA A 429 -24.16 -6.95 1.87
CA ALA A 429 -24.09 -5.52 1.61
C ALA A 429 -22.97 -5.17 0.62
N ILE A 430 -21.82 -5.83 0.71
CA ILE A 430 -20.72 -5.74 -0.27
C ILE A 430 -21.20 -6.16 -1.65
N ARG A 431 -21.85 -7.33 -1.77
CA ARG A 431 -22.39 -7.83 -3.05
C ARG A 431 -23.46 -6.91 -3.65
N ARG A 432 -24.32 -6.34 -2.82
CA ARG A 432 -25.37 -5.40 -3.26
C ARG A 432 -24.85 -3.98 -3.51
N ARG A 433 -23.61 -3.67 -3.11
CA ARG A 433 -22.98 -2.35 -3.20
C ARG A 433 -23.86 -1.22 -2.67
N HIS A 434 -24.56 -1.48 -1.56
CA HIS A 434 -25.46 -0.49 -0.95
C HIS A 434 -24.77 0.19 0.23
N LEU A 435 -24.45 1.48 0.11
CA LEU A 435 -23.68 2.23 1.10
C LEU A 435 -24.31 2.17 2.49
N GLY A 436 -25.62 2.41 2.60
CA GLY A 436 -26.31 2.43 3.88
C GLY A 436 -26.33 1.06 4.59
N ASP A 437 -26.34 -0.04 3.84
CA ASP A 437 -26.31 -1.39 4.44
C ASP A 437 -24.88 -1.78 4.83
N LEU A 438 -23.89 -1.34 4.06
CA LEU A 438 -22.47 -1.51 4.36
C LEU A 438 -22.12 -0.82 5.69
N GLU A 439 -22.45 0.45 5.83
CA GLU A 439 -22.14 1.23 7.03
C GLU A 439 -22.82 0.65 8.28
N LYS A 440 -24.10 0.28 8.16
CA LYS A 440 -24.85 -0.37 9.26
C LYS A 440 -24.23 -1.70 9.66
N SER A 441 -23.88 -2.54 8.69
CA SER A 441 -23.31 -3.88 8.96
C SER A 441 -21.92 -3.78 9.59
N MET A 442 -21.07 -2.89 9.07
CA MET A 442 -19.75 -2.62 9.65
C MET A 442 -19.86 -2.07 11.06
N ALA A 443 -20.71 -1.07 11.30
CA ALA A 443 -20.94 -0.51 12.64
C ALA A 443 -21.45 -1.58 13.63
N HIS A 444 -22.31 -2.48 13.18
CA HIS A 444 -22.81 -3.58 14.01
C HIS A 444 -21.69 -4.56 14.41
N ILE A 445 -20.79 -4.90 13.49
CA ILE A 445 -19.63 -5.78 13.78
C ILE A 445 -18.68 -5.12 14.78
N ARG A 446 -18.35 -3.83 14.59
CA ARG A 446 -17.47 -3.06 15.50
C ARG A 446 -18.06 -2.96 16.91
N LYS A 447 -19.35 -2.60 17.00
CA LYS A 447 -20.05 -2.45 18.29
C LYS A 447 -20.04 -3.73 19.14
N ASN A 448 -20.08 -4.90 18.51
CA ASN A 448 -20.09 -6.19 19.21
C ASN A 448 -18.69 -6.81 19.38
N GLY A 449 -17.63 -6.14 18.92
CA GLY A 449 -16.25 -6.62 19.06
C GLY A 449 -15.88 -7.80 18.15
N TRP A 450 -16.57 -7.98 17.03
CA TRP A 450 -16.33 -9.09 16.09
C TRP A 450 -15.30 -8.77 14.99
N GLU A 451 -14.56 -7.68 15.14
CA GLU A 451 -13.63 -7.16 14.13
C GLU A 451 -12.54 -8.16 13.74
N LYS A 452 -12.03 -8.92 14.72
CA LYS A 452 -10.97 -9.91 14.48
C LYS A 452 -11.41 -11.03 13.54
N GLY A 453 -12.69 -11.41 13.56
CA GLY A 453 -13.25 -12.48 12.72
C GLY A 453 -13.57 -12.03 11.30
N TRP A 454 -13.81 -10.73 11.09
CA TRP A 454 -14.30 -10.15 9.83
C TRP A 454 -13.39 -9.04 9.29
N GLY A 455 -12.13 -8.97 9.73
CA GLY A 455 -11.23 -7.87 9.40
C GLY A 455 -11.02 -7.67 7.89
N ILE A 456 -11.01 -8.75 7.11
CA ILE A 456 -10.84 -8.69 5.65
C ILE A 456 -12.10 -8.11 5.01
N GLU A 457 -13.28 -8.64 5.37
CA GLU A 457 -14.57 -8.15 4.91
C GLU A 457 -14.82 -6.70 5.34
N LEU A 458 -14.35 -6.29 6.52
CA LEU A 458 -14.38 -4.91 6.99
C LEU A 458 -13.49 -4.01 6.13
N LYS A 459 -12.23 -4.39 5.86
CA LYS A 459 -11.33 -3.64 4.96
C LYS A 459 -11.92 -3.51 3.55
N GLU A 460 -12.50 -4.58 3.01
CA GLU A 460 -13.16 -4.55 1.70
C GLU A 460 -14.38 -3.64 1.72
N GLY A 461 -15.23 -3.78 2.75
CA GLY A 461 -16.40 -2.95 2.97
C GLY A 461 -16.06 -1.47 3.12
N GLU A 462 -15.00 -1.12 3.83
CA GLU A 462 -14.51 0.26 3.98
C GLU A 462 -14.03 0.84 2.65
N LYS A 463 -13.21 0.09 1.89
CA LYS A 463 -12.76 0.52 0.56
C LYS A 463 -13.93 0.75 -0.40
N LEU A 464 -14.95 -0.10 -0.34
CA LEU A 464 -16.16 0.04 -1.13
C LEU A 464 -17.01 1.23 -0.65
N ALA A 465 -17.20 1.38 0.66
CA ALA A 465 -17.95 2.50 1.23
C ALA A 465 -17.30 3.86 0.93
N SER A 466 -15.97 3.97 0.98
CA SER A 466 -15.24 5.19 0.60
C SER A 466 -15.45 5.55 -0.87
N ARG A 467 -15.43 4.55 -1.76
CA ARG A 467 -15.71 4.73 -3.19
C ARG A 467 -17.14 5.18 -3.46
N LEU A 468 -18.12 4.51 -2.84
CA LEU A 468 -19.53 4.88 -2.96
C LEU A 468 -19.81 6.28 -2.39
N ARG A 469 -19.20 6.65 -1.25
CA ARG A 469 -19.26 8.02 -0.70
C ARG A 469 -18.70 9.06 -1.67
N ARG A 470 -17.55 8.77 -2.31
CA ARG A 470 -16.97 9.65 -3.33
C ARG A 470 -17.94 9.83 -4.51
N LEU A 471 -18.54 8.74 -4.98
CA LEU A 471 -19.52 8.79 -6.07
C LEU A 471 -20.78 9.58 -5.69
N GLU A 472 -21.32 9.38 -4.48
CA GLU A 472 -22.47 10.14 -3.97
C GLU A 472 -22.15 11.63 -3.81
N LYS A 473 -20.94 11.97 -3.33
CA LYS A 473 -20.46 13.35 -3.26
C LYS A 473 -20.42 14.00 -4.64
N LEU A 474 -19.83 13.33 -5.63
CA LEU A 474 -19.78 13.84 -7.02
C LEU A 474 -21.19 14.00 -7.62
N LYS A 475 -22.10 13.06 -7.32
CA LYS A 475 -23.51 13.19 -7.73
C LYS A 475 -24.17 14.41 -7.09
N ALA A 476 -23.93 14.67 -5.79
CA ALA A 476 -24.44 15.85 -5.11
C ALA A 476 -23.88 17.14 -5.71
N GLU A 477 -22.56 17.22 -5.93
CA GLU A 477 -21.89 18.37 -6.57
C GLU A 477 -22.49 18.67 -7.95
N ILE A 478 -22.75 17.64 -8.78
CA ILE A 478 -23.37 17.81 -10.10
C ILE A 478 -24.83 18.28 -10.00
N MET A 479 -25.55 17.83 -8.98
CA MET A 479 -26.92 18.27 -8.75
C MET A 479 -26.97 19.74 -8.29
N GLU A 480 -26.00 20.17 -7.48
CA GLU A 480 -25.86 21.53 -6.96
C GLU A 480 -25.23 22.51 -7.95
N LEU A 481 -24.59 22.03 -9.03
CA LEU A 481 -24.05 22.88 -10.11
C LEU A 481 -25.06 23.95 -10.51
N LYS A 482 -24.63 25.21 -10.60
CA LYS A 482 -25.51 26.30 -11.03
C LYS A 482 -25.96 26.07 -12.48
N GLN A 483 -27.22 26.37 -12.80
CA GLN A 483 -27.72 26.21 -14.18
C GLN A 483 -27.00 27.13 -15.17
N SER A 484 -26.45 28.25 -14.69
CA SER A 484 -25.59 29.14 -15.49
C SER A 484 -24.34 28.43 -16.02
N VAL A 485 -23.74 27.51 -15.25
CA VAL A 485 -22.54 26.75 -15.65
C VAL A 485 -22.84 25.78 -16.80
N ILE A 486 -24.00 25.10 -16.76
CA ILE A 486 -24.44 24.28 -17.90
C ILE A 486 -24.76 25.17 -19.11
N SER A 487 -25.29 26.37 -18.87
CA SER A 487 -25.61 27.32 -19.94
C SER A 487 -24.34 27.88 -20.60
N GLU A 488 -23.27 28.08 -19.83
CA GLU A 488 -21.93 28.44 -20.31
C GLU A 488 -21.41 27.37 -21.26
N ILE A 489 -21.34 26.11 -20.82
CA ILE A 489 -20.90 24.98 -21.66
C ILE A 489 -21.74 24.92 -22.93
N ARG A 490 -23.07 25.04 -22.83
CA ARG A 490 -23.97 25.02 -23.99
C ARG A 490 -23.74 26.21 -24.93
N SER A 491 -23.34 27.37 -24.43
CA SER A 491 -23.24 28.61 -25.20
C SER A 491 -22.05 28.64 -26.17
N TYR A 492 -21.09 27.74 -26.04
CA TYR A 492 -19.94 27.69 -26.94
C TYR A 492 -20.38 27.52 -28.39
N GLY A 493 -20.02 28.47 -29.25
CA GLY A 493 -20.22 28.34 -30.70
C GLY A 493 -19.26 27.32 -31.31
N ASN A 494 -18.01 27.33 -30.81
CA ASN A 494 -16.98 26.35 -31.10
C ASN A 494 -16.38 25.90 -29.75
N PRO A 495 -16.71 24.71 -29.25
CA PRO A 495 -16.26 24.27 -27.93
C PRO A 495 -14.74 24.07 -27.92
N PRO A 496 -14.05 24.41 -26.82
CA PRO A 496 -12.69 23.96 -26.62
C PRO A 496 -12.59 22.43 -26.76
N PRO A 497 -11.55 21.88 -27.43
CA PRO A 497 -11.45 20.45 -27.68
C PRO A 497 -11.56 19.59 -26.41
N ALA A 498 -10.93 20.03 -25.32
CA ALA A 498 -10.99 19.35 -24.03
C ALA A 498 -12.43 19.27 -23.49
N VAL A 499 -13.18 20.38 -23.52
CA VAL A 499 -14.59 20.44 -23.10
C VAL A 499 -15.44 19.51 -23.96
N HIS A 500 -15.27 19.52 -25.29
CA HIS A 500 -16.04 18.64 -26.17
C HIS A 500 -15.75 17.17 -25.88
N LYS A 501 -14.49 16.76 -25.72
CA LYS A 501 -14.10 15.38 -25.37
C LYS A 501 -14.76 14.92 -24.06
N VAL A 502 -14.74 15.76 -23.02
CA VAL A 502 -15.36 15.46 -21.72
C VAL A 502 -16.87 15.23 -21.87
N MET A 503 -17.54 16.10 -22.61
CA MET A 503 -18.97 15.97 -22.82
C MET A 503 -19.33 14.76 -23.68
N ILE A 504 -18.51 14.39 -24.66
CA ILE A 504 -18.68 13.13 -25.41
C ILE A 504 -18.60 11.93 -24.45
N ALA A 505 -17.55 11.85 -23.63
CA ALA A 505 -17.38 10.76 -22.68
C ALA A 505 -18.57 10.66 -21.70
N THR A 506 -19.03 11.80 -21.18
CA THR A 506 -20.19 11.88 -20.27
C THR A 506 -21.45 11.27 -20.92
N TYR A 507 -21.77 11.67 -22.15
CA TYR A 507 -22.96 11.16 -22.85
C TYR A 507 -22.80 9.73 -23.38
N LEU A 508 -21.57 9.27 -23.67
CA LEU A 508 -21.31 7.86 -23.97
C LEU A 508 -21.65 6.95 -22.79
N LEU A 509 -21.30 7.36 -21.56
CA LEU A 509 -21.68 6.65 -20.33
C LEU A 509 -23.19 6.64 -20.10
N LEU A 510 -23.89 7.69 -20.54
CA LEU A 510 -25.36 7.77 -20.57
C LEU A 510 -26.01 7.00 -21.74
N ASN A 511 -25.23 6.19 -22.46
CA ASN A 511 -25.67 5.30 -23.54
C ASN A 511 -26.13 6.01 -24.83
N TYR A 512 -25.64 7.23 -25.10
CA TYR A 512 -25.86 7.90 -26.38
C TYR A 512 -24.87 7.42 -27.46
N PRO A 513 -25.28 7.40 -28.74
CA PRO A 513 -24.40 6.96 -29.83
C PRO A 513 -23.36 8.03 -30.18
N GLU A 514 -22.09 7.61 -30.27
CA GLU A 514 -20.94 8.50 -30.55
C GLU A 514 -21.14 9.41 -31.77
N LYS A 515 -21.71 8.86 -32.86
CA LYS A 515 -21.92 9.59 -34.12
C LYS A 515 -22.72 10.88 -33.92
N GLU A 516 -23.66 10.88 -32.98
CA GLU A 516 -24.48 12.07 -32.68
C GLU A 516 -23.69 13.08 -31.83
N LEU A 517 -22.78 12.61 -30.99
CA LEU A 517 -21.99 13.41 -30.04
C LEU A 517 -20.82 14.15 -30.70
N LEU A 518 -20.31 13.64 -31.83
CA LEU A 518 -19.27 14.30 -32.62
C LEU A 518 -19.72 15.66 -33.18
N ASN A 519 -21.03 15.85 -33.40
CA ASN A 519 -21.58 17.13 -33.82
C ASN A 519 -21.98 17.97 -32.61
N TRP A 520 -21.26 19.06 -32.38
CA TRP A 520 -21.51 19.94 -31.25
C TRP A 520 -22.95 20.49 -31.19
N LYS A 521 -23.60 20.76 -32.33
CA LYS A 521 -25.00 21.23 -32.33
C LYS A 521 -25.97 20.22 -31.72
N ASN A 522 -25.74 18.93 -31.95
CA ASN A 522 -26.52 17.86 -31.35
C ASN A 522 -26.25 17.79 -29.85
N MET A 523 -25.00 17.95 -29.43
CA MET A 523 -24.62 18.00 -28.02
C MET A 523 -25.23 19.21 -27.28
N GLN A 524 -25.26 20.38 -27.91
CA GLN A 524 -25.95 21.56 -27.39
C GLN A 524 -27.45 21.32 -27.20
N ALA A 525 -28.09 20.56 -28.10
CA ALA A 525 -29.48 20.17 -27.95
C ALA A 525 -29.69 19.25 -26.75
N LEU A 526 -28.78 18.28 -26.52
CA LEU A 526 -28.79 17.40 -25.34
C LEU A 526 -28.56 18.18 -24.03
N LEU A 527 -27.62 19.12 -24.02
CA LEU A 527 -27.34 20.01 -22.88
C LEU A 527 -28.53 20.92 -22.54
N GLY A 528 -29.36 21.24 -23.54
CA GLY A 528 -30.56 22.06 -23.39
C GLY A 528 -31.77 21.31 -22.83
N LYS A 529 -31.73 19.99 -22.72
CA LYS A 529 -32.83 19.19 -22.17
C LYS A 529 -33.00 19.47 -20.68
N THR A 530 -34.25 19.45 -20.21
CA THR A 530 -34.62 19.70 -18.81
C THR A 530 -35.52 18.59 -18.26
N GLY A 531 -35.78 18.61 -16.95
CA GLY A 531 -36.58 17.56 -16.31
C GLY A 531 -35.85 16.22 -16.28
N LYS A 532 -36.57 15.12 -16.57
CA LYS A 532 -36.02 13.75 -16.53
C LYS A 532 -34.90 13.51 -17.55
N GLU A 533 -34.96 14.20 -18.69
CA GLU A 533 -33.93 14.12 -19.73
C GLU A 533 -32.80 15.15 -19.55
N GLY A 534 -32.83 15.92 -18.46
CA GLY A 534 -31.77 16.87 -18.16
C GLY A 534 -30.50 16.18 -17.70
N LEU A 535 -29.35 16.66 -18.18
CA LEU A 535 -28.03 16.06 -17.94
C LEU A 535 -27.78 15.74 -16.45
N LYS A 536 -28.02 16.70 -15.55
CA LYS A 536 -27.84 16.53 -14.09
C LYS A 536 -28.62 15.34 -13.55
N ARG A 537 -29.88 15.17 -13.97
CA ARG A 537 -30.73 14.06 -13.49
C ARG A 537 -30.26 12.73 -14.04
N GLN A 538 -29.90 12.69 -15.33
CA GLN A 538 -29.41 11.47 -15.95
C GLN A 538 -28.11 11.00 -15.27
N VAL A 539 -27.16 11.91 -15.08
CA VAL A 539 -25.87 11.66 -14.41
C VAL A 539 -26.05 11.19 -12.96
N THR A 540 -26.92 11.83 -12.19
CA THR A 540 -27.14 11.46 -10.77
C THR A 540 -27.88 10.13 -10.62
N SER A 541 -28.83 9.84 -11.53
CA SER A 541 -29.59 8.59 -11.56
C SER A 541 -28.84 7.41 -12.17
N LEU A 542 -27.70 7.64 -12.84
CA LEU A 542 -26.93 6.58 -13.47
C LEU A 542 -26.35 5.64 -12.41
N ASP A 543 -26.59 4.36 -12.60
CA ASP A 543 -26.07 3.28 -11.77
C ASP A 543 -24.93 2.58 -12.53
N PRO A 544 -23.71 2.50 -11.96
CA PRO A 544 -22.58 1.79 -12.56
C PRO A 544 -22.90 0.36 -13.01
N LEU A 545 -23.86 -0.31 -12.35
CA LEU A 545 -24.27 -1.69 -12.70
C LEU A 545 -24.86 -1.83 -14.11
N HIS A 546 -25.38 -0.73 -14.67
CA HIS A 546 -26.08 -0.68 -15.95
C HIS A 546 -25.25 -0.07 -17.08
N VAL A 547 -24.01 0.34 -16.81
CA VAL A 547 -23.10 0.87 -17.82
C VAL A 547 -22.31 -0.29 -18.44
N ASP A 548 -22.21 -0.31 -19.77
CA ASP A 548 -21.42 -1.30 -20.49
C ASP A 548 -19.92 -1.02 -20.33
N MET A 549 -19.16 -2.04 -19.91
CA MET A 549 -17.71 -1.92 -19.67
C MET A 549 -16.96 -1.52 -20.95
N SER A 550 -17.30 -2.10 -22.10
CA SER A 550 -16.64 -1.77 -23.37
C SER A 550 -16.83 -0.30 -23.76
N LYS A 551 -18.01 0.27 -23.46
CA LYS A 551 -18.28 1.69 -23.67
C LYS A 551 -17.53 2.58 -22.67
N ALA A 552 -17.39 2.15 -21.42
CA ALA A 552 -16.63 2.86 -20.41
C ALA A 552 -15.13 2.92 -20.79
N ASP A 553 -14.55 1.79 -21.20
CA ASP A 553 -13.16 1.68 -21.69
C ASP A 553 -12.95 2.56 -22.91
N TYR A 554 -13.87 2.50 -23.87
CA TYR A 554 -13.81 3.31 -25.08
C TYR A 554 -13.89 4.81 -24.76
N ALA A 555 -14.77 5.22 -23.85
CA ALA A 555 -14.88 6.61 -23.42
C ALA A 555 -13.58 7.10 -22.75
N PHE A 556 -12.97 6.27 -21.90
CA PHE A 556 -11.70 6.60 -21.24
C PHE A 556 -10.55 6.73 -22.24
N GLU A 557 -10.27 5.65 -22.99
CA GLU A 557 -9.13 5.55 -23.89
C GLU A 557 -9.18 6.57 -25.03
N LYS A 558 -10.37 6.83 -25.59
CA LYS A 558 -10.54 7.70 -26.74
C LYS A 558 -10.60 9.18 -26.37
N TYR A 559 -11.22 9.53 -25.24
CA TYR A 559 -11.61 10.91 -24.94
C TYR A 559 -10.99 11.49 -23.67
N LEU A 560 -10.73 10.68 -22.64
CA LEU A 560 -10.31 11.19 -21.33
C LEU A 560 -8.82 10.99 -21.03
N LYS A 561 -8.21 9.93 -21.57
CA LYS A 561 -6.82 9.52 -21.25
C LYS A 561 -5.75 10.59 -21.49
N GLU A 562 -5.87 11.32 -22.59
CA GLU A 562 -4.93 12.39 -22.95
C GLU A 562 -5.37 13.78 -22.44
N THR A 563 -6.49 13.85 -21.73
CA THR A 563 -7.05 15.13 -21.28
C THR A 563 -6.69 15.35 -19.82
N ASP A 564 -5.94 16.42 -19.58
CA ASP A 564 -5.49 16.82 -18.26
C ASP A 564 -6.57 17.61 -17.50
N LEU A 565 -6.71 17.33 -16.20
CA LEU A 565 -7.75 17.90 -15.34
C LEU A 565 -7.56 19.41 -15.16
N GLU A 566 -6.32 19.85 -14.96
CA GLU A 566 -5.98 21.25 -14.71
C GLU A 566 -6.30 22.10 -15.94
N THR A 567 -5.90 21.62 -17.11
CA THR A 567 -6.25 22.21 -18.41
C THR A 567 -7.76 22.35 -18.61
N ILE A 568 -8.56 21.34 -18.22
CA ILE A 568 -10.03 21.43 -18.32
C ILE A 568 -10.58 22.45 -17.32
N ARG A 569 -10.06 22.47 -16.09
CA ARG A 569 -10.53 23.37 -15.02
C ARG A 569 -10.32 24.83 -15.39
N ASP A 570 -9.17 25.15 -15.97
CA ASP A 570 -8.85 26.51 -16.43
C ASP A 570 -9.73 26.94 -17.61
N THR A 571 -10.20 25.97 -18.40
CA THR A 571 -11.07 26.24 -19.55
C THR A 571 -12.54 26.36 -19.14
N SER A 572 -13.04 25.44 -18.32
CA SER A 572 -14.43 25.41 -17.84
C SER A 572 -14.55 24.57 -16.58
N ALA A 573 -14.81 25.23 -15.44
CA ALA A 573 -15.07 24.57 -14.16
C ALA A 573 -16.24 23.57 -14.22
N GLY A 574 -17.26 23.86 -15.04
CA GLY A 574 -18.38 22.96 -15.29
C GLY A 574 -17.94 21.66 -15.98
N ALA A 575 -17.12 21.77 -17.02
CA ALA A 575 -16.58 20.61 -17.72
C ALA A 575 -15.66 19.79 -16.81
N ALA A 576 -14.85 20.43 -15.96
CA ALA A 576 -13.99 19.73 -15.00
C ALA A 576 -14.81 18.84 -14.04
N THR A 577 -15.97 19.33 -13.58
CA THR A 577 -16.87 18.55 -12.72
C THR A 577 -17.35 17.27 -13.44
N PHE A 578 -17.73 17.38 -14.72
CA PHE A 578 -18.14 16.21 -15.52
C PHE A 578 -16.99 15.28 -15.88
N TYR A 579 -15.76 15.79 -16.03
CA TYR A 579 -14.56 14.98 -16.22
C TYR A 579 -14.32 14.11 -14.99
N VAL A 580 -14.26 14.72 -13.80
CA VAL A 580 -14.02 14.00 -12.53
C VAL A 580 -15.12 12.97 -12.29
N TRP A 581 -16.37 13.32 -12.58
CA TRP A 581 -17.46 12.36 -12.51
C TRP A 581 -17.30 11.21 -13.50
N SER A 582 -16.96 11.48 -14.76
CA SER A 582 -16.84 10.46 -15.80
C SER A 582 -15.71 9.47 -15.49
N THR A 583 -14.55 9.95 -15.04
CA THR A 583 -13.43 9.08 -14.66
C THR A 583 -13.78 8.21 -13.46
N ASN A 584 -14.40 8.78 -12.42
CA ASN A 584 -14.86 8.02 -11.25
C ASN A 584 -15.95 7.01 -11.60
N MET A 585 -16.89 7.37 -12.49
CA MET A 585 -17.93 6.45 -12.95
C MET A 585 -17.31 5.26 -13.69
N ILE A 586 -16.31 5.50 -14.54
CA ILE A 586 -15.60 4.44 -15.28
C ILE A 586 -14.85 3.52 -14.30
N GLU A 587 -14.12 4.08 -13.33
CA GLU A 587 -13.46 3.30 -12.26
C GLU A 587 -14.47 2.40 -11.50
N GLU A 588 -15.66 2.91 -11.20
CA GLU A 588 -16.70 2.14 -10.54
C GLU A 588 -17.25 1.02 -11.42
N VAL A 589 -17.40 1.25 -12.73
CA VAL A 589 -17.79 0.22 -13.70
C VAL A 589 -16.77 -0.91 -13.76
N HIS A 590 -15.46 -0.58 -13.79
CA HIS A 590 -14.39 -1.58 -13.69
C HIS A 590 -14.48 -2.37 -12.39
N SER A 591 -14.64 -1.69 -11.25
CA SER A 591 -14.76 -2.36 -9.96
C SER A 591 -15.97 -3.31 -9.90
N VAL A 592 -17.09 -2.95 -10.53
CA VAL A 592 -18.28 -3.80 -10.62
C VAL A 592 -18.00 -5.04 -11.48
N ALA A 593 -17.33 -4.86 -12.61
CA ALA A 593 -16.98 -5.97 -13.50
C ALA A 593 -16.05 -6.98 -12.82
N GLU A 594 -14.98 -6.50 -12.17
CA GLU A 594 -14.06 -7.34 -11.40
C GLU A 594 -14.78 -8.13 -10.30
N GLN A 595 -15.71 -7.50 -9.56
CA GLN A 595 -16.48 -8.19 -8.53
C GLN A 595 -17.43 -9.24 -9.12
N LYS A 596 -18.09 -8.96 -10.25
CA LYS A 596 -18.94 -9.94 -10.93
C LYS A 596 -18.12 -11.17 -11.36
N GLU A 597 -16.92 -10.96 -11.88
CA GLU A 597 -16.02 -12.05 -12.26
C GLU A 597 -15.59 -12.89 -11.06
N LYS A 598 -15.17 -12.25 -9.95
CA LYS A 598 -14.84 -12.93 -8.70
C LYS A 598 -15.99 -13.77 -8.16
N LEU A 599 -17.21 -13.22 -8.14
CA LEU A 599 -18.39 -13.96 -7.67
C LEU A 599 -18.68 -15.19 -8.54
N LEU A 600 -18.49 -15.09 -9.86
CA LEU A 600 -18.65 -16.23 -10.78
C LEU A 600 -17.57 -17.29 -10.55
N GLU A 601 -16.34 -16.88 -10.24
CA GLU A 601 -15.24 -17.79 -9.91
C GLU A 601 -15.47 -18.49 -8.56
N GLU A 602 -15.88 -17.74 -7.53
CA GLU A 602 -16.26 -18.28 -6.22
C GLU A 602 -17.42 -19.27 -6.34
N GLU A 603 -18.44 -18.98 -7.16
CA GLU A 603 -19.56 -19.90 -7.37
C GLU A 603 -19.11 -21.20 -8.07
N LYS A 604 -18.17 -21.11 -9.01
CA LYS A 604 -17.56 -22.29 -9.64
C LYS A 604 -16.76 -23.10 -8.63
N LYS A 605 -15.94 -22.45 -7.78
CA LYS A 605 -15.17 -23.10 -6.70
C LYS A 605 -16.10 -23.79 -5.72
N ARG A 606 -17.16 -23.12 -5.26
CA ARG A 606 -18.17 -23.71 -4.36
C ARG A 606 -18.85 -24.94 -4.97
N LYS A 607 -19.28 -24.88 -6.23
CA LYS A 607 -19.87 -26.03 -6.93
C LYS A 607 -18.90 -27.22 -7.05
N GLN A 608 -17.61 -26.95 -7.22
CA GLN A 608 -16.57 -27.99 -7.24
C GLN A 608 -16.34 -28.60 -5.86
N GLU A 609 -16.25 -27.77 -4.81
CA GLU A 609 -16.09 -28.21 -3.43
C GLU A 609 -17.30 -29.04 -2.95
N GLU A 610 -18.52 -28.59 -3.22
CA GLU A 610 -19.76 -29.34 -2.91
C GLU A 610 -19.79 -30.70 -3.60
N ALA A 611 -19.34 -30.78 -4.86
CA ALA A 611 -19.25 -32.04 -5.60
C ALA A 611 -18.18 -32.98 -5.03
N GLU A 612 -17.04 -32.45 -4.58
CA GLU A 612 -15.98 -33.22 -3.92
C GLU A 612 -16.42 -33.71 -2.53
N GLU A 613 -17.05 -32.86 -1.74
CA GLU A 613 -17.59 -33.21 -0.42
C GLU A 613 -18.67 -34.30 -0.56
N ALA A 614 -19.61 -34.16 -1.50
CA ALA A 614 -20.61 -35.19 -1.78
C ALA A 614 -19.96 -36.53 -2.17
N ARG A 615 -18.85 -36.50 -2.92
CA ARG A 615 -18.08 -37.71 -3.26
C ARG A 615 -17.43 -38.33 -2.03
N LYS A 616 -16.79 -37.55 -1.17
CA LYS A 616 -16.16 -38.01 0.09
C LYS A 616 -17.19 -38.57 1.07
N VAL A 617 -18.34 -37.93 1.21
CA VAL A 617 -19.45 -38.42 2.06
C VAL A 617 -19.98 -39.75 1.53
N ALA A 618 -20.16 -39.87 0.21
CA ALA A 618 -20.58 -41.13 -0.40
C ALA A 618 -19.54 -42.26 -0.19
N GLU A 619 -18.25 -41.94 -0.24
CA GLU A 619 -17.17 -42.89 0.02
C GLU A 619 -17.10 -43.31 1.50
N ARG A 620 -17.20 -42.37 2.45
CA ARG A 620 -17.30 -42.65 3.89
C ARG A 620 -18.52 -43.49 4.22
N LYS A 621 -19.68 -43.20 3.62
CA LYS A 621 -20.90 -44.00 3.80
C LYS A 621 -20.71 -45.43 3.30
N LYS A 622 -20.09 -45.60 2.13
CA LYS A 622 -19.72 -46.94 1.59
C LYS A 622 -18.74 -47.68 2.50
N ALA A 623 -17.72 -46.99 3.04
CA ALA A 623 -16.76 -47.58 3.97
C ALA A 623 -17.41 -48.01 5.29
N ARG A 624 -18.34 -47.21 5.84
CA ARG A 624 -19.08 -47.52 7.07
C ARG A 624 -20.07 -48.68 6.86
N GLU A 625 -20.73 -48.74 5.71
CA GLU A 625 -21.58 -49.89 5.33
C GLU A 625 -20.76 -51.18 5.12
N ALA A 626 -19.54 -51.06 4.56
CA ALA A 626 -18.62 -52.19 4.42
C ALA A 626 -18.10 -52.69 5.79
N ALA A 627 -17.76 -51.77 6.70
CA ALA A 627 -17.36 -52.10 8.07
C ALA A 627 -18.50 -52.78 8.86
N LYS A 628 -19.76 -52.34 8.67
CA LYS A 628 -20.95 -53.00 9.25
C LYS A 628 -21.21 -54.40 8.68
N LYS A 629 -20.85 -54.66 7.42
CA LYS A 629 -20.99 -55.98 6.77
C LYS A 629 -19.80 -56.92 7.05
N GLY A 630 -18.65 -56.39 7.45
CA GLY A 630 -17.40 -57.15 7.65
C GLY A 630 -17.12 -57.62 9.08
N ALA A 631 -17.92 -57.24 10.09
CA ALA A 631 -17.73 -57.69 11.46
C ALA A 631 -18.47 -59.03 11.72
N PRO A 632 -17.76 -60.15 11.96
CA PRO A 632 -18.41 -61.38 12.39
C PRO A 632 -18.90 -61.21 13.83
N LEU A 633 -20.17 -61.53 14.06
CA LEU A 633 -20.81 -61.67 15.37
C LEU A 633 -20.06 -62.71 16.22
N THR A 634 -18.99 -62.29 16.91
CA THR A 634 -18.43 -63.07 18.02
C THR A 634 -19.10 -62.59 19.30
N LYS A 635 -19.93 -63.45 19.88
CA LYS A 635 -20.53 -63.28 21.20
C LYS A 635 -19.42 -63.02 22.21
N ARG A 636 -19.30 -61.78 22.67
CA ARG A 636 -18.47 -61.43 23.83
C ARG A 636 -19.22 -61.87 25.09
N THR A 637 -18.85 -63.03 25.61
CA THR A 637 -19.22 -63.45 26.96
C THR A 637 -18.61 -62.44 27.94
N SER A 638 -19.45 -61.85 28.78
CA SER A 638 -19.08 -60.94 29.85
C SER A 638 -18.16 -61.64 30.86
N GLN A 639 -16.94 -61.13 31.04
CA GLN A 639 -16.20 -61.32 32.28
C GLN A 639 -16.00 -59.96 32.96
N ILE A 640 -16.54 -59.90 34.17
CA ILE A 640 -16.49 -58.80 35.13
C ILE A 640 -15.03 -58.62 35.60
N PRO A 641 -14.48 -57.40 35.69
CA PRO A 641 -13.15 -57.20 36.28
C PRO A 641 -13.25 -57.20 37.80
N GLY A 642 -12.66 -58.23 38.42
CA GLY A 642 -12.45 -58.33 39.86
C GLY A 642 -11.27 -57.47 40.33
N LYS A 643 -11.53 -56.66 41.34
CA LYS A 643 -10.62 -55.81 42.10
C LYS A 643 -9.76 -56.67 43.06
N LYS A 644 -8.44 -56.45 43.13
CA LYS A 644 -7.50 -56.60 44.31
C LYS A 644 -6.03 -56.43 43.84
N THR A 645 -5.30 -55.38 44.25
CA THR A 645 -4.25 -55.34 45.32
C THR A 645 -3.15 -56.39 45.12
N SER A 646 -1.82 -56.17 45.16
CA SER A 646 -0.95 -55.16 45.79
C SER A 646 0.53 -55.53 45.53
N VAL A 647 1.42 -54.52 45.52
CA VAL A 647 2.78 -54.50 46.15
C VAL A 647 3.99 -55.21 45.47
N THR A 648 5.03 -54.37 45.21
CA THR A 648 6.51 -54.59 45.09
C THR A 648 7.01 -55.59 44.02
N ASP A 649 8.14 -55.43 43.33
CA ASP A 649 9.46 -54.95 43.74
C ASP A 649 10.34 -54.59 42.51
N GLN A 650 11.49 -54.03 42.82
CA GLN A 650 12.58 -53.41 42.06
C GLN A 650 13.15 -54.15 40.82
N GLY A 651 13.66 -53.31 39.89
CA GLY A 651 15.08 -53.35 39.49
C GLY A 651 15.45 -54.22 38.27
N GLY A 652 16.17 -53.62 37.31
CA GLY A 652 16.95 -54.40 36.33
C GLY A 652 17.27 -53.71 35.02
N ARG A 653 18.36 -52.94 34.99
CA ARG A 653 19.11 -52.56 33.77
C ARG A 653 19.77 -53.81 33.14
N THR A 654 19.79 -53.88 31.80
CA THR A 654 20.92 -54.27 30.90
C THR A 654 20.36 -54.27 29.46
N SER A 655 20.77 -53.40 28.52
CA SER A 655 22.05 -53.35 27.76
C SER A 655 22.29 -54.53 26.83
N ARG A 656 22.61 -54.19 25.56
CA ARG A 656 23.35 -54.94 24.52
C ARG A 656 22.63 -56.13 23.87
N ASP A 657 22.90 -56.51 22.65
CA ASP A 657 23.55 -55.94 21.47
C ASP A 657 23.28 -56.95 20.35
N GLU A 658 23.35 -56.48 19.12
CA GLU A 658 23.85 -57.20 17.95
C GLU A 658 23.34 -58.61 17.54
N THR A 659 22.91 -58.60 16.27
CA THR A 659 23.37 -59.46 15.16
C THR A 659 22.56 -60.65 14.67
N ARG A 660 22.33 -60.56 13.34
CA ARG A 660 22.44 -61.60 12.31
C ARG A 660 21.35 -62.68 12.25
N GLY A 661 20.52 -62.51 11.23
CA GLY A 661 20.89 -63.10 9.94
C GLY A 661 19.87 -64.02 9.28
N ARG A 662 19.72 -63.80 7.96
CA ARG A 662 19.36 -64.76 6.90
C ARG A 662 17.92 -65.31 6.88
N SER A 663 17.27 -65.59 5.76
CA SER A 663 17.42 -65.30 4.32
C SER A 663 16.38 -66.19 3.61
N ASN A 664 15.69 -65.69 2.59
CA ASN A 664 15.28 -66.35 1.32
C ASN A 664 13.96 -65.73 0.81
N SER A 665 13.89 -65.07 -0.35
CA SER A 665 14.29 -65.37 -1.74
C SER A 665 13.17 -66.02 -2.57
N ARG A 666 12.75 -65.27 -3.61
CA ARG A 666 12.08 -65.60 -4.89
C ARG A 666 11.36 -64.30 -5.32
N GLY A 667 11.73 -63.51 -6.32
CA GLY A 667 12.47 -63.72 -7.56
C GLY A 667 11.48 -63.86 -8.72
N ARG A 668 11.38 -62.84 -9.60
CA ARG A 668 11.66 -62.91 -11.06
C ARG A 668 11.09 -61.72 -11.89
N GLU A 669 12.01 -61.06 -12.61
CA GLU A 669 11.98 -60.35 -13.92
C GLU A 669 10.90 -59.26 -14.19
N GLY A 670 11.16 -58.12 -14.87
CA GLY A 670 12.33 -57.58 -15.54
C GLY A 670 11.90 -56.63 -16.69
N SER A 671 12.41 -55.39 -16.74
CA SER A 671 12.75 -54.65 -17.98
C SER A 671 13.37 -53.29 -17.66
N LYS A 672 14.52 -53.03 -18.32
CA LYS A 672 15.30 -51.79 -18.40
C LYS A 672 14.55 -50.78 -19.31
N GLU A 673 14.86 -49.49 -19.48
CA GLU A 673 16.16 -48.80 -19.59
C GLU A 673 15.86 -47.28 -19.76
N ASN A 674 16.67 -46.40 -19.15
CA ASN A 674 17.24 -45.15 -19.74
C ASN A 674 17.58 -44.10 -18.67
N LEU A 675 18.89 -43.95 -18.45
CA LEU A 675 19.55 -42.92 -17.64
C LEU A 675 20.07 -41.82 -18.58
N SER A 676 19.67 -40.57 -18.36
CA SER A 676 20.29 -39.38 -18.96
C SER A 676 21.30 -38.75 -17.99
N LYS A 677 22.43 -38.35 -18.56
CA LYS A 677 23.70 -37.97 -17.93
C LYS A 677 23.75 -36.49 -17.56
N SER A 678 24.35 -36.18 -16.40
CA SER A 678 24.95 -34.88 -16.08
C SER A 678 26.22 -34.62 -16.89
N PRO A 679 26.59 -33.35 -17.19
CA PRO A 679 27.91 -33.03 -17.71
C PRO A 679 28.81 -32.38 -16.65
N ALA A 680 30.04 -32.89 -16.57
CA ALA A 680 31.18 -32.25 -15.92
C ALA A 680 32.09 -31.58 -16.97
N ARG A 681 32.72 -30.47 -16.60
CA ARG A 681 34.00 -29.96 -17.15
C ARG A 681 35.10 -31.04 -17.02
N PRO A 682 36.24 -31.05 -17.78
CA PRO A 682 37.14 -29.89 -18.01
C PRO A 682 38.00 -29.89 -19.31
N GLY A 683 38.83 -28.85 -19.53
CA GLY A 683 39.92 -28.89 -20.51
C GLY A 683 40.70 -27.57 -20.69
N VAL A 684 42.03 -27.63 -20.57
CA VAL A 684 43.03 -26.54 -20.61
C VAL A 684 44.02 -26.79 -21.77
N ALA A 685 44.65 -25.71 -22.28
CA ALA A 685 45.86 -25.59 -23.15
C ALA A 685 45.60 -25.56 -24.68
N ARG A 686 46.30 -24.80 -25.56
CA ARG A 686 47.51 -23.92 -25.48
C ARG A 686 47.63 -23.06 -26.78
N ARG A 687 48.16 -21.82 -26.64
CA ARG A 687 48.98 -20.95 -27.55
C ARG A 687 48.90 -21.02 -29.10
N ALA A 688 48.73 -19.83 -29.70
CA ALA A 688 49.64 -19.26 -30.73
C ALA A 688 49.53 -17.71 -30.80
N SER A 689 50.68 -17.06 -30.97
CA SER A 689 50.91 -15.61 -31.17
C SER A 689 50.43 -15.14 -32.56
N SER A 690 50.06 -13.89 -32.85
CA SER A 690 50.93 -12.70 -32.85
C SER A 690 50.20 -11.47 -33.46
N LYS A 691 50.71 -10.28 -33.13
CA LYS A 691 50.59 -8.95 -33.82
C LYS A 691 49.40 -8.03 -33.50
N SER A 692 49.68 -7.05 -32.63
CA SER A 692 49.21 -5.65 -32.72
C SER A 692 49.96 -4.90 -33.86
N PRO A 693 49.47 -3.74 -34.31
CA PRO A 693 49.76 -2.44 -33.65
C PRO A 693 48.45 -1.68 -33.29
N ALA A 694 48.34 -0.98 -32.16
CA ALA A 694 48.92 0.35 -31.85
C ALA A 694 48.44 1.45 -32.83
N ALA A 695 47.98 2.62 -32.43
CA ALA A 695 47.75 3.25 -31.13
C ALA A 695 47.03 4.60 -31.38
N ARG A 696 46.31 5.09 -30.36
CA ARG A 696 46.31 6.48 -29.82
C ARG A 696 46.00 7.64 -30.79
N SER A 697 45.01 8.49 -30.51
CA SER A 697 45.00 9.52 -29.45
C SER A 697 46.17 10.48 -29.55
#